data_AF-A0A1H0XQ32-F1
#
_entry.id   AF-A0A1H0XQ32-F1
#
_cell.length_a   1.000
_cell.length_b   1.000
_cell.length_c   1.000
_cell.angle_alpha   90.00
_cell.angle_beta   90.00
_cell.angle_gamma   90.00
#
_symmetry.space_group_name_H-M   'P 1'
#
loop_
_entity.id
_entity.type
_entity.pdbx_description
1 polymer ?
#
loop_
_entity_poly.entity_id
_entity_poly.type
_entity_poly.pdbx_seq_one_letter_code
_entity_poly.pdbx_strand_id
1 'polypeptide(L)'
;MTQLADPRAGAVAAAGGGVELPDGGAALGEQEWAALRAGVVQHKRALERFLAAVHRPRPGSALAGGGLPRRLVAGSSRFSPAAVGVEPVGGVRLPVCAVDLLRTPDGALLLLGVDAAVPAGAEEHPQPVLAALRAAAPSGVEDPFVVVLTGIRRQRPPDALLARSAGLPLVEAADLHCRGGQVQLRTTAGSRPVHVVLRRVADDLLDPLHARDGAALGCPGLVGAARAGAVALVPALGGDLAADPAVTRATADLVRHHLGEEPLLEAAPPGPRGALAGPGQRLRVLVVDDGACMRVLPTGAVRVLLPETRPSAPGDARPGPGARVADRRAAAGRVSPAAPAPVLARTAGALFRAAAHLERADAAARLLEAGLAPAVEAGEPGASAGGSVGASAGGSAGGSVGGSVAASVVAALTDARTEARRAGERLPAAALEALEATCAALPPGRWRPRDPRAAAAWVCQRTAAVTGTAAARMRRDDAWLFWQLGLSTGRAAATARLLAAAAAASSGGRTPDAWAALLGARGPDTAAAADGAGAGAAAAVQQLLLDRLHPRSAVHALARAERCLAELGAEQAGAGAVEEASRRLGRARAELEYRPLADLAADPAAAAQRLQRACAAAAEALTRRCFPAVPGRLRVEELA
;
A
#
# COMPACT_ATOMS: atom_id res chain seq x y z
N MET A 1 -37.08 -3.15 -38.77
CA MET A 1 -35.82 -3.85 -39.11
C MET A 1 -34.82 -2.84 -39.65
N THR A 2 -34.14 -2.11 -38.77
CA THR A 2 -33.01 -1.26 -39.15
C THR A 2 -31.81 -1.82 -38.40
N GLN A 3 -31.01 -2.62 -39.10
CA GLN A 3 -29.80 -3.23 -38.62
C GLN A 3 -28.79 -2.08 -38.41
N LEU A 4 -28.65 -1.58 -37.18
CA LEU A 4 -27.50 -0.73 -36.84
C LEU A 4 -26.26 -1.61 -37.02
N ALA A 5 -25.52 -1.39 -38.11
CA ALA A 5 -24.22 -1.99 -38.33
C ALA A 5 -23.32 -1.66 -37.11
N ASP A 6 -22.71 -2.69 -36.52
CA ASP A 6 -21.82 -2.55 -35.38
C ASP A 6 -20.46 -2.01 -35.85
N PRO A 7 -20.08 -0.76 -35.53
CA PRO A 7 -18.78 -0.20 -35.94
C PRO A 7 -17.59 -0.93 -35.29
N ARG A 8 -17.82 -1.85 -34.33
CA ARG A 8 -16.79 -2.59 -33.58
C ARG A 8 -16.31 -3.87 -34.26
N ALA A 9 -16.87 -4.24 -35.42
CA ALA A 9 -16.50 -5.48 -36.12
C ALA A 9 -15.14 -5.42 -36.86
N GLY A 10 -14.54 -4.24 -37.03
CA GLY A 10 -13.50 -4.01 -38.06
C GLY A 10 -12.04 -3.88 -37.62
N ALA A 11 -11.67 -3.83 -36.33
CA ALA A 11 -10.28 -3.52 -35.93
C ALA A 11 -9.72 -4.51 -34.90
N VAL A 12 -9.18 -5.63 -35.38
CA VAL A 12 -8.29 -6.51 -34.60
C VAL A 12 -6.85 -6.19 -35.00
N ALA A 13 -6.05 -5.62 -34.08
CA ALA A 13 -4.65 -5.34 -34.36
C ALA A 13 -3.84 -6.64 -34.44
N ALA A 14 -3.16 -6.85 -35.57
CA ALA A 14 -2.28 -7.99 -35.79
C ALA A 14 -0.91 -7.77 -35.11
N ALA A 15 -0.72 -8.32 -33.91
CA ALA A 15 0.63 -8.65 -33.45
C ALA A 15 1.05 -9.94 -34.19
N GLY A 16 1.88 -9.80 -35.22
CA GLY A 16 2.44 -10.90 -36.00
C GLY A 16 3.72 -11.44 -35.36
N GLY A 17 3.87 -12.76 -35.33
CA GLY A 17 5.01 -13.48 -34.74
C GLY A 17 4.56 -14.60 -33.80
N GLY A 18 5.14 -15.80 -33.96
CA GLY A 18 4.92 -16.92 -33.04
C GLY A 18 5.21 -16.53 -31.59
N VAL A 19 4.41 -17.03 -30.64
CA VAL A 19 4.53 -16.67 -29.22
C VAL A 19 5.27 -17.79 -28.48
N GLU A 20 6.52 -17.54 -28.13
CA GLU A 20 7.25 -18.36 -27.16
C GLU A 20 6.70 -18.10 -25.75
N LEU A 21 6.13 -19.14 -25.13
CA LEU A 21 5.70 -19.09 -23.74
C LEU A 21 6.89 -19.45 -22.84
N PRO A 22 7.16 -18.70 -21.75
CA PRO A 22 8.27 -19.00 -20.87
C PRO A 22 8.09 -20.37 -20.16
N ASP A 23 9.17 -21.12 -20.12
CA ASP A 23 9.41 -22.43 -19.48
C ASP A 23 8.56 -23.63 -19.99
N GLY A 24 9.09 -24.33 -20.99
CA GLY A 24 8.90 -25.78 -21.20
C GLY A 24 7.55 -26.27 -21.76
N GLY A 25 6.59 -25.39 -22.00
CA GLY A 25 5.38 -25.71 -22.75
C GLY A 25 5.56 -25.42 -24.24
N ALA A 26 5.19 -26.36 -25.12
CA ALA A 26 5.27 -26.16 -26.57
C ALA A 26 4.68 -24.80 -26.99
N ALA A 27 5.45 -24.00 -27.74
CA ALA A 27 5.01 -22.70 -28.27
C ALA A 27 3.73 -22.86 -29.09
N LEU A 28 2.81 -21.90 -28.99
CA LEU A 28 1.62 -21.86 -29.85
C LEU A 28 2.06 -21.45 -31.25
N GLY A 29 1.70 -22.26 -32.25
CA GLY A 29 1.92 -21.91 -33.65
C GLY A 29 1.12 -20.67 -34.05
N GLU A 30 1.53 -19.96 -35.11
CA GLU A 30 0.87 -18.73 -35.56
C GLU A 30 -0.63 -18.92 -35.88
N GLN A 31 -0.98 -20.04 -36.50
CA GLN A 31 -2.38 -20.39 -36.80
C GLN A 31 -3.19 -20.68 -35.53
N GLU A 32 -2.60 -21.39 -34.57
CA GLU A 32 -3.23 -21.71 -33.29
C GLU A 32 -3.47 -20.45 -32.46
N TRP A 33 -2.49 -19.54 -32.45
CA TRP A 33 -2.63 -18.22 -31.83
C TRP A 33 -3.71 -17.36 -32.51
N ALA A 34 -3.76 -17.37 -33.84
CA ALA A 34 -4.79 -16.64 -34.59
C ALA A 34 -6.20 -17.16 -34.27
N ALA A 35 -6.39 -18.48 -34.19
CA ALA A 35 -7.65 -19.10 -33.81
C ALA A 35 -8.04 -18.77 -32.36
N LEU A 36 -7.10 -18.89 -31.42
CA LEU A 36 -7.29 -18.50 -30.02
C LEU A 36 -7.75 -17.05 -29.91
N ARG A 37 -7.04 -16.12 -30.58
CA ARG A 37 -7.36 -14.69 -30.58
C ARG A 37 -8.76 -14.44 -31.11
N ALA A 38 -9.14 -15.06 -32.22
CA ALA A 38 -10.47 -14.91 -32.81
C ALA A 38 -11.56 -15.36 -31.84
N GLY A 39 -11.38 -16.53 -31.21
CA GLY A 39 -12.32 -17.06 -30.24
C GLY A 39 -12.44 -16.21 -28.97
N VAL A 40 -11.32 -15.70 -28.44
CA VAL A 40 -11.32 -14.80 -27.27
C VAL A 40 -12.04 -13.49 -27.58
N VAL A 41 -11.82 -12.91 -28.76
CA VAL A 41 -12.52 -11.68 -29.20
C VAL A 41 -14.02 -11.95 -29.38
N GLN A 42 -14.40 -13.07 -30.00
CA GLN A 42 -15.81 -13.45 -30.12
C GLN A 42 -16.48 -13.60 -28.76
N HIS A 43 -15.85 -14.33 -27.84
CA HIS A 43 -16.35 -14.51 -26.49
C HIS A 43 -16.53 -13.17 -25.76
N LYS A 44 -15.52 -12.28 -25.80
CA LYS A 44 -15.64 -10.95 -25.16
C LYS A 44 -16.79 -10.12 -25.73
N ARG A 45 -17.00 -10.13 -27.05
CA ARG A 45 -18.13 -9.42 -27.69
C ARG A 45 -19.48 -9.94 -27.20
N ALA A 46 -19.64 -11.27 -27.10
CA ALA A 46 -20.84 -11.88 -26.56
C ALA A 46 -21.05 -11.50 -25.09
N LEU A 47 -19.97 -11.50 -24.30
CA LEU A 47 -19.99 -11.16 -22.88
C LEU A 47 -20.38 -9.70 -22.63
N GLU A 48 -19.83 -8.74 -23.38
CA GLU A 48 -20.20 -7.32 -23.28
C GLU A 48 -21.69 -7.10 -23.60
N ARG A 49 -22.22 -7.77 -24.64
CA ARG A 49 -23.65 -7.71 -24.98
C ARG A 49 -24.54 -8.34 -23.91
N PHE A 50 -24.12 -9.46 -23.33
CA PHE A 50 -24.80 -10.10 -22.20
C PHE A 50 -24.86 -9.17 -20.98
N LEU A 51 -23.72 -8.62 -20.56
CA LEU A 51 -23.65 -7.72 -19.42
C LEU A 51 -24.52 -6.47 -19.64
N ALA A 52 -24.55 -5.93 -20.86
CA ALA A 52 -25.43 -4.81 -21.22
C ALA A 52 -26.91 -5.21 -21.13
N ALA A 53 -27.29 -6.38 -21.65
CA ALA A 53 -28.67 -6.86 -21.60
C ALA A 53 -29.17 -7.07 -20.16
N VAL A 54 -28.31 -7.60 -19.28
CA VAL A 54 -28.65 -7.86 -17.87
C VAL A 54 -28.81 -6.57 -17.08
N HIS A 55 -27.92 -5.60 -17.26
CA HIS A 55 -27.93 -4.36 -16.47
C HIS A 55 -28.80 -3.25 -17.09
N ARG A 56 -29.22 -3.39 -18.34
CA ARG A 56 -30.18 -2.49 -19.00
C ARG A 56 -31.35 -3.29 -19.62
N PRO A 57 -32.29 -3.79 -18.81
CA PRO A 57 -33.48 -4.44 -19.34
C PRO A 57 -34.25 -3.46 -20.22
N ARG A 58 -34.47 -3.77 -21.51
CA ARG A 58 -35.42 -2.98 -22.30
C ARG A 58 -36.84 -3.27 -21.79
N PRO A 59 -37.74 -2.27 -21.76
CA PRO A 59 -39.16 -2.53 -21.52
C PRO A 59 -39.66 -3.60 -22.52
N GLY A 60 -40.21 -4.72 -22.02
CA GLY A 60 -40.66 -5.85 -22.85
C GLY A 60 -39.58 -6.86 -23.29
N SER A 61 -38.33 -6.74 -22.82
CA SER A 61 -37.26 -7.70 -23.10
C SER A 61 -37.38 -9.04 -22.35
N ALA A 62 -36.72 -10.08 -22.87
CA ALA A 62 -36.70 -11.47 -22.40
C ALA A 62 -36.35 -11.71 -20.92
N LEU A 63 -35.92 -10.68 -20.17
CA LEU A 63 -35.79 -10.75 -18.70
C LEU A 63 -37.15 -10.90 -18.00
N ALA A 64 -38.24 -10.43 -18.61
CA ALA A 64 -39.60 -10.62 -18.11
C ALA A 64 -40.16 -12.05 -18.35
N GLY A 65 -39.62 -12.79 -19.33
CA GLY A 65 -40.17 -14.07 -19.82
C GLY A 65 -39.34 -15.33 -19.55
N GLY A 66 -38.31 -15.29 -18.71
CA GLY A 66 -37.54 -16.49 -18.32
C GLY A 66 -36.40 -16.90 -19.26
N GLY A 67 -35.88 -15.98 -20.09
CA GLY A 67 -34.78 -16.24 -21.04
C GLY A 67 -33.41 -16.52 -20.40
N LEU A 68 -32.44 -16.95 -21.22
CA LEU A 68 -31.05 -17.28 -20.84
C LEU A 68 -30.44 -16.25 -19.86
N PRO A 69 -30.57 -14.92 -20.07
CA PRO A 69 -29.97 -13.95 -19.15
C PRO A 69 -30.50 -14.03 -17.72
N ARG A 70 -31.81 -14.29 -17.53
CA ARG A 70 -32.41 -14.39 -16.20
C ARG A 70 -31.91 -15.63 -15.45
N ARG A 71 -31.71 -16.75 -16.14
CA ARG A 71 -31.23 -18.01 -15.54
C ARG A 71 -29.79 -17.91 -15.04
N LEU A 72 -28.95 -17.16 -15.76
CA LEU A 72 -27.55 -16.96 -15.39
C LEU A 72 -27.37 -15.94 -14.25
N VAL A 73 -28.32 -15.02 -14.09
CA VAL A 73 -28.29 -13.98 -13.05
C VAL A 73 -28.96 -14.44 -11.75
N ALA A 74 -30.00 -15.26 -11.84
CA ALA A 74 -30.75 -15.74 -10.68
C ALA A 74 -29.84 -16.51 -9.71
N GLY A 75 -29.62 -15.93 -8.53
CA GLY A 75 -28.82 -16.56 -7.46
C GLY A 75 -27.31 -16.30 -7.53
N SER A 76 -26.81 -15.56 -8.53
CA SER A 76 -25.40 -15.15 -8.56
C SER A 76 -25.13 -14.08 -7.49
N SER A 77 -24.12 -14.31 -6.65
CA SER A 77 -23.61 -13.29 -5.73
C SER A 77 -22.80 -12.19 -6.43
N ARG A 78 -22.44 -12.38 -7.71
CA ARG A 78 -21.68 -11.42 -8.52
C ARG A 78 -22.58 -10.46 -9.31
N PHE A 79 -23.90 -10.64 -9.25
CA PHE A 79 -24.84 -9.67 -9.79
C PHE A 79 -25.04 -8.50 -8.83
N SER A 80 -24.78 -7.29 -9.31
CA SER A 80 -24.95 -6.06 -8.53
C SER A 80 -26.20 -5.30 -8.97
N PRO A 81 -27.22 -5.16 -8.10
CA PRO A 81 -28.36 -4.28 -8.39
C PRO A 81 -27.95 -2.81 -8.56
N ALA A 82 -26.83 -2.41 -7.93
CA ALA A 82 -26.32 -1.05 -8.05
C ALA A 82 -25.86 -0.71 -9.49
N ALA A 83 -25.58 -1.73 -10.30
CA ALA A 83 -25.20 -1.59 -11.70
C ALA A 83 -26.40 -1.46 -12.66
N VAL A 84 -27.64 -1.73 -12.20
CA VAL A 84 -28.83 -1.66 -13.07
C VAL A 84 -29.09 -0.21 -13.49
N GLY A 85 -29.27 0.02 -14.79
CA GLY A 85 -29.47 1.33 -15.40
C GLY A 85 -28.19 2.14 -15.58
N VAL A 86 -27.03 1.59 -15.20
CA VAL A 86 -25.74 2.29 -15.29
C VAL A 86 -25.02 1.92 -16.58
N GLU A 87 -24.63 2.93 -17.35
CA GLU A 87 -23.74 2.77 -18.49
C GLU A 87 -22.27 2.86 -18.07
N PRO A 88 -21.38 2.03 -18.62
CA PRO A 88 -19.95 2.18 -18.39
C PRO A 88 -19.47 3.50 -18.97
N VAL A 89 -18.77 4.29 -18.14
CA VAL A 89 -17.99 5.41 -18.64
C VAL A 89 -16.97 4.89 -19.67
N GLY A 90 -16.84 5.57 -20.81
CA GLY A 90 -16.03 5.10 -21.94
C GLY A 90 -16.67 3.98 -22.79
N GLY A 91 -17.86 3.49 -22.44
CA GLY A 91 -18.65 2.60 -23.32
C GLY A 91 -18.22 1.14 -23.39
N VAL A 92 -17.26 0.71 -22.56
CA VAL A 92 -16.74 -0.67 -22.45
C VAL A 92 -16.84 -1.13 -21.00
N ARG A 93 -17.48 -2.28 -20.71
CA ARG A 93 -17.65 -2.74 -19.32
C ARG A 93 -16.40 -3.45 -18.80
N LEU A 94 -15.69 -4.16 -19.67
CA LEU A 94 -14.44 -4.86 -19.38
C LEU A 94 -13.28 -4.30 -20.23
N PRO A 95 -12.77 -3.08 -19.94
CA PRO A 95 -11.61 -2.53 -20.65
C PRO A 95 -10.34 -3.38 -20.49
N VAL A 96 -10.20 -4.06 -19.35
CA VAL A 96 -9.09 -4.97 -19.05
C VAL A 96 -9.67 -6.21 -18.40
N CYS A 97 -9.38 -7.39 -18.97
CA CYS A 97 -9.69 -8.68 -18.36
C CYS A 97 -8.66 -9.73 -18.79
N ALA A 98 -8.60 -10.86 -18.10
CA ALA A 98 -7.88 -12.03 -18.59
C ALA A 98 -8.83 -13.20 -18.84
N VAL A 99 -8.49 -14.01 -19.84
CA VAL A 99 -9.19 -15.25 -20.16
C VAL A 99 -8.28 -16.41 -19.84
N ASP A 100 -8.78 -17.30 -18.97
CA ASP A 100 -8.13 -18.56 -18.64
C ASP A 100 -8.62 -19.65 -19.58
N LEU A 101 -7.67 -20.39 -20.16
CA LEU A 101 -7.90 -21.41 -21.17
C LEU A 101 -7.22 -22.72 -20.76
N LEU A 102 -7.79 -23.84 -21.17
CA LEU A 102 -7.20 -25.16 -21.12
C LEU A 102 -6.88 -25.60 -22.53
N ARG A 103 -5.61 -25.88 -22.80
CA ARG A 103 -5.18 -26.63 -23.98
C ARG A 103 -5.15 -28.10 -23.63
N THR A 104 -6.04 -28.86 -24.26
CA THR A 104 -6.12 -30.30 -24.08
C THR A 104 -4.99 -31.02 -24.82
N PRO A 105 -4.71 -32.31 -24.54
CA PRO A 105 -3.61 -33.04 -25.19
C PRO A 105 -3.79 -33.20 -26.71
N ASP A 106 -5.02 -33.19 -27.18
CA ASP A 106 -5.43 -33.19 -28.60
C ASP A 106 -5.36 -31.79 -29.24
N GLY A 107 -4.94 -30.77 -28.50
CA GLY A 107 -4.74 -29.40 -29.01
C GLY A 107 -5.98 -28.52 -29.01
N ALA A 108 -7.13 -29.00 -28.51
CA ALA A 108 -8.32 -28.18 -28.39
C ALA A 108 -8.16 -27.11 -27.29
N LEU A 109 -8.71 -25.92 -27.54
CA LEU A 109 -8.70 -24.80 -26.61
C LEU A 109 -10.08 -24.63 -25.99
N LEU A 110 -10.15 -24.77 -24.66
CA LEU A 110 -11.38 -24.69 -23.89
C LEU A 110 -11.32 -23.53 -22.91
N LEU A 111 -12.41 -22.78 -22.78
CA LEU A 111 -12.52 -21.65 -21.88
C LEU A 111 -12.76 -22.12 -20.44
N LEU A 112 -11.91 -21.69 -19.51
CA LEU A 112 -11.99 -22.03 -18.09
C LEU A 112 -12.65 -20.94 -17.26
N GLY A 113 -12.46 -19.67 -17.64
CA GLY A 113 -12.95 -18.55 -16.87
C GLY A 113 -12.43 -17.21 -17.36
N VAL A 114 -13.02 -16.16 -16.78
CA VAL A 114 -12.62 -14.78 -17.01
C VAL A 114 -12.25 -14.16 -15.66
N ASP A 115 -11.12 -13.47 -15.61
CA ASP A 115 -10.74 -12.57 -14.51
C ASP A 115 -10.99 -11.14 -14.96
N ALA A 116 -12.12 -10.58 -14.52
CA ALA A 116 -12.57 -9.23 -14.88
C ALA A 116 -11.93 -8.11 -14.04
N ALA A 117 -11.25 -8.44 -12.94
CA ALA A 117 -10.53 -7.48 -12.09
C ALA A 117 -9.11 -7.25 -12.63
N VAL A 118 -8.19 -6.66 -11.85
CA VAL A 118 -6.76 -6.56 -12.22
C VAL A 118 -6.17 -7.96 -12.39
N PRO A 119 -6.02 -8.49 -13.61
CA PRO A 119 -5.66 -9.88 -13.77
C PRO A 119 -4.14 -10.02 -13.63
N ALA A 120 -3.69 -11.09 -12.99
CA ALA A 120 -2.27 -11.44 -13.02
C ALA A 120 -1.80 -11.60 -14.49
N GLY A 121 -0.66 -11.01 -14.82
CA GLY A 121 -0.13 -10.89 -16.19
C GLY A 121 -0.34 -9.51 -16.81
N ALA A 122 -1.21 -8.66 -16.25
CA ALA A 122 -1.35 -7.26 -16.69
C ALA A 122 -0.06 -6.45 -16.49
N GLU A 123 0.71 -6.77 -15.46
CA GLU A 123 1.98 -6.13 -15.14
C GLU A 123 3.07 -6.29 -16.21
N GLU A 124 2.94 -7.32 -17.06
CA GLU A 124 3.82 -7.61 -18.19
C GLU A 124 3.52 -6.69 -19.39
N HIS A 125 2.30 -6.13 -19.45
CA HIS A 125 1.82 -5.26 -20.52
C HIS A 125 1.31 -3.90 -20.00
N PRO A 126 2.14 -3.13 -19.27
CA PRO A 126 1.69 -1.92 -18.59
C PRO A 126 1.20 -0.83 -19.55
N GLN A 127 1.82 -0.70 -20.73
CA GLN A 127 1.46 0.35 -21.70
C GLN A 127 0.12 0.08 -22.40
N PRO A 128 -0.16 -1.13 -22.94
CA PRO A 128 -1.50 -1.46 -23.42
C PRO A 128 -2.59 -1.27 -22.35
N VAL A 129 -2.35 -1.74 -21.13
CA VAL A 129 -3.28 -1.59 -20.01
C VAL A 129 -3.54 -0.11 -19.72
N LEU A 130 -2.49 0.71 -19.58
CA LEU A 130 -2.62 2.14 -19.34
C LEU A 130 -3.40 2.85 -20.46
N ALA A 131 -3.17 2.48 -21.72
CA ALA A 131 -3.90 3.05 -22.85
C ALA A 131 -5.41 2.78 -22.77
N ALA A 132 -5.83 1.55 -22.47
CA ALA A 132 -7.25 1.23 -22.29
C ALA A 132 -7.87 1.90 -21.06
N LEU A 133 -7.12 2.00 -19.95
CA LEU A 133 -7.59 2.74 -18.78
C LEU A 133 -7.83 4.21 -19.10
N ARG A 134 -6.91 4.86 -19.83
CA ARG A 134 -7.07 6.26 -20.26
C ARG A 134 -8.24 6.43 -21.23
N ALA A 135 -8.44 5.50 -22.16
CA ALA A 135 -9.57 5.51 -23.08
C ALA A 135 -10.93 5.33 -22.38
N ALA A 136 -10.95 4.65 -21.22
CA ALA A 136 -12.16 4.50 -20.42
C ALA A 136 -12.57 5.77 -19.64
N ALA A 137 -11.75 6.83 -19.66
CA ALA A 137 -12.01 8.05 -18.89
C ALA A 137 -13.31 8.78 -19.30
N PRO A 138 -13.89 9.61 -18.42
CA PRO A 138 -15.00 10.49 -18.77
C PRO A 138 -14.69 11.38 -19.99
N SER A 139 -15.72 11.69 -20.78
CA SER A 139 -15.56 12.57 -21.94
C SER A 139 -15.11 13.97 -21.53
N GLY A 140 -14.24 14.58 -22.32
CA GLY A 140 -13.70 15.93 -22.09
C GLY A 140 -12.48 15.98 -21.16
N VAL A 141 -11.95 14.84 -20.71
CA VAL A 141 -10.71 14.77 -19.92
C VAL A 141 -9.52 14.46 -20.83
N GLU A 142 -8.64 15.43 -21.06
CA GLU A 142 -7.47 15.27 -21.94
C GLU A 142 -6.33 14.47 -21.29
N ASP A 143 -6.04 14.70 -20.01
CA ASP A 143 -5.02 13.96 -19.23
C ASP A 143 -5.68 13.22 -18.05
N PRO A 144 -6.26 12.03 -18.29
CA PRO A 144 -6.96 11.30 -17.25
C PRO A 144 -6.01 10.72 -16.21
N PHE A 145 -6.19 11.20 -14.99
CA PHE A 145 -5.57 10.64 -13.80
C PHE A 145 -6.20 9.30 -13.37
N VAL A 146 -5.40 8.24 -13.40
CA VAL A 146 -5.79 6.84 -13.14
C VAL A 146 -5.20 6.37 -11.81
N VAL A 147 -5.94 5.59 -11.02
CA VAL A 147 -5.48 4.95 -9.78
C VAL A 147 -5.81 3.46 -9.73
N VAL A 148 -5.07 2.68 -8.93
CA VAL A 148 -5.33 1.26 -8.66
C VAL A 148 -5.86 1.09 -7.24
N LEU A 149 -7.14 0.76 -7.07
CA LEU A 149 -7.78 0.53 -5.77
C LEU A 149 -7.60 -0.93 -5.33
N THR A 150 -6.83 -1.14 -4.25
CA THR A 150 -6.64 -2.46 -3.63
C THR A 150 -7.65 -2.70 -2.50
N GLY A 151 -8.22 -3.90 -2.46
CA GLY A 151 -9.28 -4.28 -1.53
C GLY A 151 -8.82 -5.01 -0.27
N ILE A 152 -7.53 -5.14 -0.01
CA ILE A 152 -7.00 -5.98 1.07
C ILE A 152 -5.98 -5.23 1.93
N ARG A 153 -6.05 -5.42 3.25
CA ARG A 153 -5.07 -4.91 4.23
C ARG A 153 -3.63 -5.42 4.01
N ARG A 154 -3.43 -6.38 3.10
CA ARG A 154 -2.12 -6.88 2.67
C ARG A 154 -2.03 -6.72 1.16
N GLN A 155 -1.14 -5.85 0.70
CA GLN A 155 -0.81 -5.69 -0.71
C GLN A 155 -0.47 -7.07 -1.30
N ARG A 156 -1.13 -7.45 -2.39
CA ARG A 156 -0.71 -8.61 -3.18
C ARG A 156 0.40 -8.17 -4.13
N PRO A 157 1.46 -8.98 -4.32
CA PRO A 157 2.58 -8.62 -5.20
C PRO A 157 2.18 -8.18 -6.62
N PRO A 158 1.16 -8.75 -7.30
CA PRO A 158 0.78 -8.34 -8.66
C PRO A 158 0.20 -6.92 -8.76
N ASP A 159 -0.68 -6.51 -7.83
CA ASP A 159 -1.29 -5.17 -7.85
C ASP A 159 -0.22 -4.08 -7.75
N ALA A 160 0.74 -4.31 -6.85
CA ALA A 160 1.84 -3.41 -6.58
C ALA A 160 2.84 -3.38 -7.76
N LEU A 161 3.09 -4.54 -8.37
CA LEU A 161 3.92 -4.67 -9.57
C LEU A 161 3.31 -3.96 -10.79
N LEU A 162 2.00 -4.11 -11.05
CA LEU A 162 1.31 -3.38 -12.13
C LEU A 162 1.30 -1.88 -11.87
N ALA A 163 0.91 -1.45 -10.67
CA ALA A 163 0.90 -0.03 -10.32
C ALA A 163 2.29 0.58 -10.54
N ARG A 164 3.35 -0.12 -10.13
CA ARG A 164 4.73 0.31 -10.37
C ARG A 164 5.13 0.30 -11.84
N SER A 165 4.83 -0.76 -12.59
CA SER A 165 5.23 -0.87 -14.00
C SER A 165 4.46 0.10 -14.92
N ALA A 166 3.22 0.43 -14.56
CA ALA A 166 2.38 1.42 -15.26
C ALA A 166 2.52 2.86 -14.72
N GLY A 167 3.24 3.08 -13.62
CA GLY A 167 3.39 4.41 -13.00
C GLY A 167 2.12 4.95 -12.33
N LEU A 168 1.22 4.07 -11.88
CA LEU A 168 -0.06 4.42 -11.29
C LEU A 168 0.01 4.46 -9.74
N PRO A 169 -0.73 5.35 -9.06
CA PRO A 169 -0.90 5.29 -7.62
C PRO A 169 -1.65 4.02 -7.19
N LEU A 170 -1.06 3.25 -6.27
CA LEU A 170 -1.75 2.16 -5.56
C LEU A 170 -2.44 2.73 -4.32
N VAL A 171 -3.76 2.68 -4.28
CA VAL A 171 -4.60 3.37 -3.29
C VAL A 171 -5.48 2.40 -2.50
N GLU A 172 -5.77 2.76 -1.26
CA GLU A 172 -6.80 2.15 -0.43
C GLU A 172 -8.04 3.05 -0.36
N ALA A 173 -9.17 2.55 0.15
CA ALA A 173 -10.38 3.34 0.34
C ALA A 173 -10.13 4.67 1.07
N ALA A 174 -9.28 4.67 2.11
CA ALA A 174 -8.98 5.85 2.92
C ALA A 174 -8.21 6.95 2.17
N ASP A 175 -7.56 6.59 1.07
CA ASP A 175 -6.82 7.51 0.20
C ASP A 175 -7.76 8.25 -0.77
N LEU A 176 -8.98 7.75 -0.97
CA LEU A 176 -10.00 8.35 -1.83
C LEU A 176 -11.06 9.08 -0.99
N HIS A 177 -11.66 10.11 -1.55
CA HIS A 177 -12.88 10.71 -1.03
C HIS A 177 -13.74 11.25 -2.17
N CYS A 178 -15.06 11.24 -1.98
CA CYS A 178 -16.00 11.78 -2.94
C CYS A 178 -16.51 13.13 -2.44
N ARG A 179 -16.35 14.20 -3.22
CA ARG A 179 -16.83 15.55 -2.89
C ARG A 179 -17.46 16.19 -4.13
N GLY A 180 -18.69 16.69 -3.99
CA GLY A 180 -19.42 17.31 -5.11
C GLY A 180 -19.64 16.35 -6.29
N GLY A 181 -19.84 15.06 -6.02
CA GLY A 181 -20.00 14.04 -7.07
C GLY A 181 -18.71 13.62 -7.79
N GLN A 182 -17.55 14.19 -7.43
CA GLN A 182 -16.25 13.83 -8.00
C GLN A 182 -15.41 13.01 -7.03
N VAL A 183 -14.65 12.06 -7.55
CA VAL A 183 -13.67 11.28 -6.78
C VAL A 183 -12.34 12.03 -6.76
N GLN A 184 -11.76 12.15 -5.57
CA GLN A 184 -10.49 12.84 -5.37
C GLN A 184 -9.52 11.97 -4.57
N LEU A 185 -8.26 11.98 -4.98
CA LEU A 185 -7.14 11.34 -4.31
C LEU A 185 -6.53 12.29 -3.28
N ARG A 186 -6.30 11.79 -2.06
CA ARG A 186 -5.60 12.52 -1.00
C ARG A 186 -4.09 12.38 -1.18
N THR A 187 -3.47 13.42 -1.71
CA THR A 187 -2.00 13.50 -1.83
C THR A 187 -1.43 14.47 -0.80
N THR A 188 -0.11 14.45 -0.63
CA THR A 188 0.61 15.46 0.17
C THR A 188 0.44 16.86 -0.40
N ALA A 189 0.39 16.98 -1.74
CA ALA A 189 0.16 18.22 -2.47
C ALA A 189 -1.29 18.72 -2.45
N GLY A 190 -2.23 17.94 -1.90
CA GLY A 190 -3.66 18.27 -1.90
C GLY A 190 -4.55 17.20 -2.51
N SER A 191 -5.82 17.53 -2.67
CA SER A 191 -6.78 16.68 -3.37
C SER A 191 -6.56 16.77 -4.88
N ARG A 192 -6.37 15.63 -5.54
CA ARG A 192 -6.27 15.54 -7.01
C ARG A 192 -7.49 14.80 -7.57
N PRO A 193 -8.18 15.32 -8.60
CA PRO A 193 -9.28 14.61 -9.25
C PRO A 193 -8.83 13.24 -9.81
N VAL A 194 -9.66 12.22 -9.61
CA VAL A 194 -9.48 10.86 -10.14
C VAL A 194 -10.53 10.61 -11.20
N HIS A 195 -10.09 10.21 -12.38
CA HIS A 195 -10.97 10.01 -13.54
C HIS A 195 -11.21 8.53 -13.80
N VAL A 196 -10.26 7.66 -13.43
CA VAL A 196 -10.35 6.22 -13.65
C VAL A 196 -9.84 5.47 -12.42
N VAL A 197 -10.63 4.51 -11.93
CA VAL A 197 -10.27 3.62 -10.82
C VAL A 197 -10.23 2.19 -11.34
N LEU A 198 -9.01 1.66 -11.48
CA LEU A 198 -8.78 0.23 -11.69
C LEU A 198 -8.98 -0.48 -10.35
N ARG A 199 -10.06 -1.26 -10.19
CA ARG A 199 -10.48 -1.84 -8.91
C ARG A 199 -10.21 -3.34 -8.80
N ARG A 200 -9.78 -3.77 -7.61
CA ARG A 200 -9.83 -5.18 -7.14
C ARG A 200 -11.02 -5.46 -6.21
N VAL A 201 -11.74 -4.41 -5.83
CA VAL A 201 -12.87 -4.47 -4.90
C VAL A 201 -14.13 -4.81 -5.68
N ALA A 202 -14.89 -5.82 -5.23
CA ALA A 202 -16.14 -6.23 -5.86
C ALA A 202 -17.25 -5.17 -5.70
N ASP A 203 -18.23 -5.16 -6.59
CA ASP A 203 -19.29 -4.15 -6.69
C ASP A 203 -20.03 -3.92 -5.37
N ASP A 204 -20.32 -4.99 -4.63
CA ASP A 204 -21.01 -4.99 -3.35
C ASP A 204 -20.19 -4.40 -2.20
N LEU A 205 -18.86 -4.29 -2.36
CA LEU A 205 -17.91 -3.78 -1.38
C LEU A 205 -17.33 -2.41 -1.77
N LEU A 206 -17.69 -1.86 -2.94
CA LEU A 206 -17.10 -0.63 -3.50
C LEU A 206 -17.52 0.64 -2.77
N ASP A 207 -18.71 0.68 -2.22
CA ASP A 207 -19.26 1.88 -1.60
C ASP A 207 -20.08 1.48 -0.37
N PRO A 208 -19.67 1.89 0.85
CA PRO A 208 -20.43 1.59 2.07
C PRO A 208 -21.87 2.11 2.04
N LEU A 209 -22.18 3.12 1.23
CA LEU A 209 -23.55 3.62 1.08
C LEU A 209 -24.46 2.68 0.27
N HIS A 210 -23.86 1.72 -0.46
CA HIS A 210 -24.56 0.75 -1.30
C HIS A 210 -24.30 -0.71 -0.85
N ALA A 211 -23.43 -0.93 0.13
CA ALA A 211 -23.06 -2.24 0.63
C ALA A 211 -24.19 -2.88 1.45
N ARG A 212 -24.50 -4.15 1.16
CA ARG A 212 -25.61 -4.88 1.81
C ARG A 212 -25.39 -5.17 3.30
N ASP A 213 -24.14 -5.42 3.68
CA ASP A 213 -23.78 -5.91 5.03
C ASP A 213 -22.98 -4.88 5.86
N GLY A 214 -22.89 -3.63 5.40
CA GLY A 214 -22.08 -2.57 6.02
C GLY A 214 -20.55 -2.80 5.96
N ALA A 215 -20.09 -3.95 5.45
CA ALA A 215 -18.69 -4.20 5.12
C ALA A 215 -18.37 -3.56 3.76
N ALA A 216 -17.44 -2.60 3.74
CA ALA A 216 -16.97 -1.98 2.51
C ALA A 216 -15.44 -1.91 2.49
N LEU A 217 -14.89 -2.07 1.29
CA LEU A 217 -13.47 -1.97 0.99
C LEU A 217 -13.15 -0.82 0.03
N GLY A 218 -14.18 -0.15 -0.50
CA GLY A 218 -14.06 1.06 -1.30
C GLY A 218 -14.51 2.33 -0.56
N CYS A 219 -14.81 3.38 -1.31
CA CYS A 219 -14.99 4.74 -0.80
C CYS A 219 -16.47 5.16 -0.76
N PRO A 220 -16.97 5.81 0.31
CA PRO A 220 -18.30 6.39 0.34
C PRO A 220 -18.57 7.29 -0.88
N GLY A 221 -19.70 7.08 -1.56
CA GLY A 221 -20.14 7.88 -2.70
C GLY A 221 -19.49 7.49 -4.05
N LEU A 222 -18.59 6.51 -4.07
CA LEU A 222 -17.89 6.08 -5.29
C LEU A 222 -18.86 5.54 -6.36
N VAL A 223 -19.87 4.77 -5.95
CA VAL A 223 -20.90 4.26 -6.87
C VAL A 223 -21.75 5.41 -7.43
N GLY A 224 -22.06 6.40 -6.60
CA GLY A 224 -22.78 7.61 -7.02
C GLY A 224 -22.00 8.43 -8.06
N ALA A 225 -20.69 8.64 -7.84
CA ALA A 225 -19.81 9.33 -8.78
C ALA A 225 -19.70 8.58 -10.12
N ALA A 226 -19.59 7.25 -10.08
CA ALA A 226 -19.54 6.43 -11.29
C ALA A 226 -20.86 6.50 -12.07
N ARG A 227 -22.00 6.45 -11.39
CA ARG A 227 -23.34 6.60 -11.99
C ARG A 227 -23.54 7.97 -12.66
N ALA A 228 -22.98 9.02 -12.08
CA ALA A 228 -23.02 10.37 -12.64
C ALA A 228 -22.05 10.56 -13.83
N GLY A 229 -21.24 9.55 -14.16
CA GLY A 229 -20.24 9.62 -15.23
C GLY A 229 -18.99 10.42 -14.85
N ALA A 230 -18.81 10.78 -13.58
CA ALA A 230 -17.68 11.59 -13.11
C ALA A 230 -16.38 10.78 -12.95
N VAL A 231 -16.49 9.46 -12.84
CA VAL A 231 -15.34 8.54 -12.72
C VAL A 231 -15.64 7.23 -13.45
N ALA A 232 -14.66 6.70 -14.16
CA ALA A 232 -14.73 5.36 -14.74
C ALA A 232 -14.24 4.32 -13.74
N LEU A 233 -15.02 3.26 -13.54
CA LEU A 233 -14.59 2.08 -12.79
C LEU A 233 -14.14 1.01 -13.79
N VAL A 234 -13.01 0.38 -13.53
CA VAL A 234 -12.47 -0.71 -14.36
C VAL A 234 -12.21 -1.93 -13.48
N PRO A 235 -12.97 -3.03 -13.61
CA PRO A 235 -14.15 -3.19 -14.47
C PRO A 235 -15.29 -2.25 -14.07
N ALA A 236 -16.18 -1.96 -15.02
CA ALA A 236 -17.36 -1.14 -14.77
C ALA A 236 -18.33 -1.85 -13.81
N LEU A 237 -19.24 -1.09 -13.19
CA LEU A 237 -20.30 -1.66 -12.35
C LEU A 237 -21.08 -2.73 -13.13
N GLY A 238 -21.28 -3.89 -12.52
CA GLY A 238 -21.90 -5.07 -13.11
C GLY A 238 -20.92 -5.97 -13.86
N GLY A 239 -19.67 -5.55 -14.06
CA GLY A 239 -18.63 -6.32 -14.73
C GLY A 239 -18.20 -7.57 -13.96
N ASP A 240 -18.40 -7.61 -12.64
CA ASP A 240 -18.00 -8.75 -11.80
C ASP A 240 -18.74 -10.04 -12.16
N LEU A 241 -19.94 -9.92 -12.74
CA LEU A 241 -20.75 -11.02 -13.25
C LEU A 241 -20.05 -11.79 -14.38
N ALA A 242 -19.14 -11.14 -15.12
CA ALA A 242 -18.37 -11.78 -16.19
C ALA A 242 -17.54 -12.98 -15.70
N ALA A 243 -17.11 -12.92 -14.45
CA ALA A 243 -16.30 -13.94 -13.81
C ALA A 243 -17.14 -15.00 -13.06
N ASP A 244 -18.46 -15.03 -13.28
CA ASP A 244 -19.33 -16.06 -12.74
C ASP A 244 -19.16 -17.40 -13.51
N PRO A 245 -18.95 -18.54 -12.83
CA PRO A 245 -18.83 -19.84 -13.49
C PRO A 245 -20.06 -20.25 -14.31
N ALA A 246 -21.27 -19.77 -13.96
CA ALA A 246 -22.46 -20.01 -14.77
C ALA A 246 -22.39 -19.28 -16.11
N VAL A 247 -21.91 -18.04 -16.12
CA VAL A 247 -21.71 -17.23 -17.34
C VAL A 247 -20.64 -17.86 -18.22
N THR A 248 -19.53 -18.28 -17.62
CA THR A 248 -18.43 -18.99 -18.30
C THR A 248 -18.93 -20.26 -19.00
N ARG A 249 -19.70 -21.10 -18.30
CA ARG A 249 -20.25 -22.34 -18.86
C ARG A 249 -21.26 -22.11 -19.98
N ALA A 250 -21.95 -20.96 -19.97
CA ALA A 250 -22.89 -20.58 -21.01
C ALA A 250 -22.25 -19.90 -22.21
N THR A 251 -20.91 -19.89 -22.34
CA THR A 251 -20.19 -19.19 -23.42
C THR A 251 -20.76 -19.45 -24.81
N ALA A 252 -20.96 -20.72 -25.18
CA ALA A 252 -21.49 -21.10 -26.49
C ALA A 252 -22.89 -20.53 -26.73
N ASP A 253 -23.77 -20.65 -25.73
CA ASP A 253 -25.13 -20.13 -25.79
C ASP A 253 -25.15 -18.59 -25.86
N LEU A 254 -24.23 -17.91 -25.17
CA LEU A 254 -24.10 -16.46 -25.23
C LEU A 254 -23.67 -15.98 -26.61
N VAL A 255 -22.73 -16.68 -27.26
CA VAL A 255 -22.31 -16.37 -28.63
C VAL A 255 -23.48 -16.52 -29.59
N ARG A 256 -24.17 -17.67 -29.57
CA ARG A 256 -25.34 -17.91 -30.43
C ARG A 256 -26.45 -16.90 -30.18
N HIS A 257 -26.77 -16.63 -28.91
CA HIS A 257 -27.86 -15.74 -28.52
C HIS A 257 -27.60 -14.26 -28.82
N HIS A 258 -26.38 -13.76 -28.54
CA HIS A 258 -26.07 -12.33 -28.64
C HIS A 258 -25.35 -11.92 -29.92
N LEU A 259 -24.64 -12.83 -30.59
CA LEU A 259 -23.93 -12.57 -31.84
C LEU A 259 -24.58 -13.23 -33.05
N GLY A 260 -25.33 -14.32 -32.87
CA GLY A 260 -25.86 -15.11 -33.99
C GLY A 260 -24.77 -15.85 -34.76
N GLU A 261 -23.61 -16.07 -34.12
CA GLU A 261 -22.45 -16.76 -34.68
C GLU A 261 -22.34 -18.16 -34.03
N GLU A 262 -21.61 -19.09 -34.66
CA GLU A 262 -21.19 -20.33 -33.98
C GLU A 262 -19.94 -20.07 -33.10
N PRO A 263 -19.86 -20.70 -31.92
CA PRO A 263 -18.76 -20.47 -30.99
C PRO A 263 -17.45 -21.07 -31.51
N LEU A 264 -16.40 -20.26 -31.48
CA LEU A 264 -15.03 -20.69 -31.77
C LEU A 264 -14.33 -21.29 -30.56
N LEU A 265 -14.82 -21.01 -29.35
CA LEU A 265 -14.33 -21.59 -28.10
C LEU A 265 -15.49 -22.18 -27.32
N GLU A 266 -15.29 -23.41 -26.87
CA GLU A 266 -16.22 -24.09 -25.97
C GLU A 266 -15.77 -23.93 -24.51
N ALA A 267 -16.72 -23.95 -23.58
CA ALA A 267 -16.39 -23.96 -22.17
C ALA A 267 -15.88 -25.35 -21.75
N ALA A 268 -14.86 -25.39 -20.89
CA ALA A 268 -14.38 -26.66 -20.36
C ALA A 268 -15.46 -27.36 -19.53
N PRO A 269 -15.62 -28.69 -19.66
CA PRO A 269 -16.59 -29.42 -18.87
C PRO A 269 -16.25 -29.34 -17.37
N PRO A 270 -17.26 -29.23 -16.49
CA PRO A 270 -17.02 -29.27 -15.06
C PRO A 270 -16.49 -30.64 -14.67
N GLY A 271 -15.38 -30.70 -13.94
CA GLY A 271 -14.88 -31.95 -13.38
C GLY A 271 -15.50 -32.29 -12.02
N PRO A 272 -15.18 -33.48 -11.47
CA PRO A 272 -15.73 -33.94 -10.21
C PRO A 272 -15.41 -32.97 -9.06
N ARG A 273 -16.42 -32.67 -8.23
CA ARG A 273 -16.33 -31.69 -7.12
C ARG A 273 -15.92 -30.26 -7.55
N GLY A 274 -16.11 -29.90 -8.82
CA GLY A 274 -15.75 -28.57 -9.33
C GLY A 274 -14.28 -28.39 -9.66
N ALA A 275 -13.48 -29.46 -9.63
CA ALA A 275 -12.15 -29.45 -10.24
C ALA A 275 -12.28 -29.34 -11.76
N LEU A 276 -11.28 -28.78 -12.45
CA LEU A 276 -11.25 -28.81 -13.92
C LEU A 276 -10.93 -30.22 -14.41
N ALA A 277 -11.73 -30.76 -15.32
CA ALA A 277 -11.54 -32.11 -15.84
C ALA A 277 -10.39 -32.15 -16.86
N GLY A 278 -9.36 -32.94 -16.57
CA GLY A 278 -8.42 -33.46 -17.57
C GLY A 278 -6.96 -32.97 -17.46
N PRO A 279 -5.99 -33.77 -17.93
CA PRO A 279 -4.62 -33.31 -18.13
C PRO A 279 -4.58 -32.26 -19.24
N GLY A 280 -3.79 -31.19 -19.07
CA GLY A 280 -3.64 -30.16 -20.10
C GLY A 280 -2.87 -28.94 -19.64
N GLN A 281 -2.48 -28.10 -20.59
CA GLN A 281 -1.73 -26.88 -20.34
C GLN A 281 -2.70 -25.73 -20.07
N ARG A 282 -2.59 -25.07 -18.92
CA ARG A 282 -3.36 -23.84 -18.65
C ARG A 282 -2.67 -22.65 -19.27
N LEU A 283 -3.42 -21.93 -20.09
CA LEU A 283 -2.98 -20.71 -20.75
C LEU A 283 -3.78 -19.54 -20.17
N ARG A 284 -3.13 -18.39 -20.07
CA ARG A 284 -3.77 -17.12 -19.72
C ARG A 284 -3.42 -16.08 -20.76
N VAL A 285 -4.43 -15.43 -21.30
CA VAL A 285 -4.27 -14.28 -22.19
C VAL A 285 -4.92 -13.05 -21.58
N LEU A 286 -4.26 -11.92 -21.74
CA LEU A 286 -4.76 -10.61 -21.35
C LEU A 286 -5.54 -10.01 -22.51
N VAL A 287 -6.72 -9.48 -22.24
CA VAL A 287 -7.52 -8.75 -23.21
C VAL A 287 -7.62 -7.30 -22.77
N VAL A 288 -7.24 -6.41 -23.69
CA VAL A 288 -7.26 -4.96 -23.52
C VAL A 288 -8.18 -4.38 -24.58
N ASP A 289 -9.18 -3.62 -24.16
CA ASP A 289 -10.21 -3.03 -25.01
C ASP A 289 -10.33 -1.54 -24.68
N ASP A 290 -9.93 -0.69 -25.62
CA ASP A 290 -10.04 0.78 -25.51
C ASP A 290 -11.30 1.34 -26.18
N GLY A 291 -12.23 0.47 -26.59
CA GLY A 291 -13.47 0.82 -27.27
C GLY A 291 -13.32 1.01 -28.79
N ALA A 292 -12.11 1.28 -29.27
CA ALA A 292 -11.79 1.35 -30.69
C ALA A 292 -11.18 0.03 -31.20
N CYS A 293 -10.34 -0.62 -30.41
CA CYS A 293 -9.69 -1.87 -30.73
C CYS A 293 -9.62 -2.83 -29.53
N MET A 294 -9.76 -4.12 -29.82
CA MET A 294 -9.50 -5.20 -28.87
C MET A 294 -8.16 -5.85 -29.19
N ARG A 295 -7.30 -5.95 -28.17
CA ARG A 295 -5.98 -6.61 -28.25
C ARG A 295 -5.94 -7.81 -27.31
N VAL A 296 -5.53 -8.95 -27.83
CA VAL A 296 -5.26 -10.17 -27.06
C VAL A 296 -3.75 -10.32 -26.95
N LEU A 297 -3.25 -10.33 -25.72
CA LEU A 297 -1.82 -10.30 -25.40
C LEU A 297 -1.47 -11.58 -24.62
N PRO A 298 -0.35 -12.25 -24.96
CA PRO A 298 0.10 -13.42 -24.22
C PRO A 298 0.61 -13.00 -22.83
N THR A 299 0.43 -13.85 -21.82
CA THR A 299 1.03 -13.64 -20.49
C THR A 299 1.96 -14.80 -20.14
N GLY A 300 3.03 -14.53 -19.41
CA GLY A 300 3.98 -15.53 -18.94
C GLY A 300 3.43 -16.49 -17.88
N ALA A 301 2.18 -16.30 -17.45
CA ALA A 301 1.51 -17.12 -16.44
C ALA A 301 0.94 -18.43 -17.02
N VAL A 302 1.80 -19.30 -17.56
CA VAL A 302 1.44 -20.70 -17.85
C VAL A 302 1.64 -21.52 -16.57
N ARG A 303 0.57 -22.13 -16.05
CA ARG A 303 0.68 -23.17 -15.02
C ARG A 303 0.40 -24.53 -15.65
N VAL A 304 1.46 -25.25 -16.01
CA VAL A 304 1.33 -26.67 -16.39
C VAL A 304 0.84 -27.45 -15.16
N LEU A 305 -0.35 -28.04 -15.25
CA LEU A 305 -0.77 -29.08 -14.31
C LEU A 305 -0.46 -30.42 -14.95
N LEU A 306 0.61 -31.07 -14.50
CA LEU A 306 0.84 -32.47 -14.81
C LEU A 306 -0.22 -33.32 -14.09
N PRO A 307 -0.68 -34.44 -14.68
CA PRO A 307 -1.69 -35.31 -14.08
C PRO A 307 -1.20 -35.83 -12.72
N GLU A 308 -2.10 -35.85 -11.73
CA GLU A 308 -1.83 -36.41 -10.41
C GLU A 308 -1.46 -37.89 -10.53
N THR A 309 -0.16 -38.21 -10.53
CA THR A 309 0.30 -39.48 -9.97
C THR A 309 0.21 -39.37 -8.46
N ARG A 310 -0.69 -40.16 -7.86
CA ARG A 310 -0.81 -40.30 -6.40
C ARG A 310 0.57 -40.40 -5.74
N PRO A 311 0.92 -39.56 -4.76
CA PRO A 311 2.03 -39.88 -3.88
C PRO A 311 1.61 -41.05 -3.00
N SER A 312 2.41 -42.11 -3.04
CA SER A 312 2.42 -43.20 -2.06
C SER A 312 2.51 -42.64 -0.64
N ALA A 313 1.95 -43.38 0.32
CA ALA A 313 1.79 -43.05 1.74
C ALA A 313 3.03 -42.42 2.42
N PRO A 314 2.84 -41.65 3.53
CA PRO A 314 3.87 -40.76 4.06
C PRO A 314 4.99 -41.53 4.75
N GLY A 315 6.20 -41.40 4.23
CA GLY A 315 7.45 -41.67 4.94
C GLY A 315 8.07 -40.35 5.40
N ASP A 316 8.47 -40.30 6.67
CA ASP A 316 9.06 -39.16 7.36
C ASP A 316 10.15 -38.42 6.57
N ALA A 317 9.83 -37.21 6.09
CA ALA A 317 10.84 -36.23 5.71
C ALA A 317 10.30 -34.81 5.96
N ARG A 318 10.81 -34.18 7.03
CA ARG A 318 10.61 -32.75 7.32
C ARG A 318 11.19 -31.91 6.17
N PRO A 319 10.49 -30.89 5.64
CA PRO A 319 11.11 -29.96 4.69
C PRO A 319 12.00 -28.96 5.45
N GLY A 320 13.27 -28.88 5.07
CA GLY A 320 14.20 -27.85 5.53
C GLY A 320 13.90 -26.46 4.95
N PRO A 321 14.41 -25.38 5.55
CA PRO A 321 14.13 -24.02 5.13
C PRO A 321 15.06 -23.62 3.98
N GLY A 322 14.51 -23.34 2.80
CA GLY A 322 15.26 -22.65 1.75
C GLY A 322 14.99 -23.15 0.33
N ALA A 323 13.85 -22.76 -0.24
CA ALA A 323 13.72 -22.64 -1.70
C ALA A 323 13.25 -21.21 -1.99
N ARG A 324 14.20 -20.41 -2.46
CA ARG A 324 14.13 -18.97 -2.59
C ARG A 324 13.22 -18.56 -3.75
N VAL A 325 12.45 -17.50 -3.53
CA VAL A 325 11.64 -16.74 -4.49
C VAL A 325 12.54 -15.90 -5.45
N ALA A 326 13.71 -16.41 -5.84
CA ALA A 326 14.77 -15.57 -6.41
C ALA A 326 14.71 -15.35 -7.93
N ASP A 327 14.14 -16.23 -8.75
CA ASP A 327 14.44 -16.20 -10.20
C ASP A 327 13.37 -15.64 -11.14
N ARG A 328 12.29 -15.04 -10.66
CA ARG A 328 11.28 -14.40 -11.55
C ARG A 328 11.65 -13.01 -12.07
N ARG A 329 12.86 -12.50 -11.79
CA ARG A 329 13.31 -11.18 -12.26
C ARG A 329 13.84 -11.17 -13.70
N ALA A 330 14.12 -12.33 -14.31
CA ALA A 330 14.81 -12.40 -15.59
C ALA A 330 13.91 -12.30 -16.84
N ALA A 331 12.60 -12.55 -16.73
CA ALA A 331 11.68 -12.56 -17.88
C ALA A 331 10.88 -11.26 -18.09
N ALA A 332 10.92 -10.32 -17.14
CA ALA A 332 10.31 -9.01 -17.31
C ALA A 332 11.28 -8.09 -18.05
N GLY A 333 11.04 -7.85 -19.34
CA GLY A 333 11.79 -6.89 -20.15
C GLY A 333 11.98 -5.55 -19.43
N ARG A 334 13.08 -4.86 -19.71
CA ARG A 334 13.42 -3.56 -19.10
C ARG A 334 12.36 -2.51 -19.50
N VAL A 335 11.28 -2.42 -18.74
CA VAL A 335 10.29 -1.35 -18.84
C VAL A 335 10.95 -0.07 -18.31
N SER A 336 11.08 0.95 -19.16
CA SER A 336 11.52 2.27 -18.72
C SER A 336 10.57 2.76 -17.61
N PRO A 337 11.10 3.26 -16.47
CA PRO A 337 10.25 3.66 -15.36
C PRO A 337 9.36 4.83 -15.79
N ALA A 338 8.05 4.62 -15.77
CA ALA A 338 7.08 5.70 -15.88
C ALA A 338 7.33 6.75 -14.79
N ALA A 339 6.94 8.00 -15.05
CA ALA A 339 7.03 9.07 -14.07
C ALA A 339 6.43 8.60 -12.72
N PRO A 340 7.10 8.89 -11.59
CA PRO A 340 6.68 8.38 -10.29
C PRO A 340 5.30 8.91 -9.93
N ALA A 341 4.43 8.02 -9.43
CA ALA A 341 3.14 8.43 -8.89
C ALA A 341 3.31 9.51 -7.80
N PRO A 342 2.28 10.35 -7.53
CA PRO A 342 2.27 11.23 -6.36
C PRO A 342 2.38 10.45 -5.05
N VAL A 343 2.88 11.12 -4.00
CA VAL A 343 2.95 10.55 -2.66
C VAL A 343 1.59 10.69 -1.97
N LEU A 344 1.06 9.57 -1.51
CA LEU A 344 -0.22 9.52 -0.79
C LEU A 344 -0.05 10.04 0.62
N ALA A 345 -1.07 10.74 1.13
CA ALA A 345 -1.11 11.22 2.50
C ALA A 345 -0.87 10.10 3.53
N ARG A 346 -1.54 8.95 3.37
CA ARG A 346 -1.35 7.77 4.23
C ARG A 346 0.10 7.26 4.22
N THR A 347 0.70 7.16 3.03
CA THR A 347 2.08 6.69 2.86
C THR A 347 3.09 7.66 3.47
N ALA A 348 2.91 8.96 3.27
CA ALA A 348 3.71 10.00 3.92
C ALA A 348 3.64 9.89 5.44
N GLY A 349 2.44 9.71 6.00
CA GLY A 349 2.24 9.54 7.44
C GLY A 349 2.89 8.29 7.99
N ALA A 350 2.82 7.19 7.24
CA ALA A 350 3.47 5.94 7.60
C ALA A 350 5.00 6.08 7.60
N LEU A 351 5.59 6.74 6.61
CA LEU A 351 7.03 7.03 6.57
C LEU A 351 7.48 7.91 7.74
N PHE A 352 6.75 9.01 7.99
CA PHE A 352 7.02 9.92 9.10
C PHE A 352 7.01 9.17 10.44
N ARG A 353 5.95 8.38 10.70
CA ARG A 353 5.83 7.62 11.96
C ARG A 353 6.90 6.53 12.05
N ALA A 354 7.12 5.75 10.99
CA ALA A 354 8.14 4.68 10.99
C ALA A 354 9.53 5.23 11.38
N ALA A 355 9.94 6.33 10.76
CA ALA A 355 11.18 7.03 11.10
C ALA A 355 11.22 7.51 12.57
N ALA A 356 10.14 8.14 13.05
CA ALA A 356 10.06 8.58 14.45
C ALA A 356 10.05 7.41 15.45
N HIS A 357 9.49 6.25 15.09
CA HIS A 357 9.53 5.03 15.89
C HIS A 357 10.95 4.42 15.93
N LEU A 358 11.73 4.50 14.85
CA LEU A 358 13.13 4.08 14.84
C LEU A 358 13.99 4.92 15.80
N GLU A 359 13.83 6.24 15.79
CA GLU A 359 14.54 7.13 16.74
C GLU A 359 14.07 6.90 18.19
N ARG A 360 12.81 6.50 18.41
CA ARG A 360 12.33 6.06 19.74
C ARG A 360 13.01 4.77 20.20
N ALA A 361 13.17 3.79 19.31
CA ALA A 361 13.86 2.55 19.62
C ALA A 361 15.35 2.80 19.94
N ASP A 362 16.03 3.62 19.14
CA ASP A 362 17.42 4.07 19.39
C ASP A 362 17.53 4.79 20.74
N ALA A 363 16.61 5.70 21.07
CA ALA A 363 16.61 6.40 22.36
C ALA A 363 16.43 5.44 23.55
N ALA A 364 15.48 4.51 23.46
CA ALA A 364 15.24 3.53 24.52
C ALA A 364 16.42 2.57 24.70
N ALA A 365 17.08 2.18 23.60
CA ALA A 365 18.33 1.42 23.66
C ALA A 365 19.43 2.22 24.37
N ARG A 366 19.61 3.51 24.04
CA ARG A 366 20.61 4.36 24.70
C ARG A 366 20.35 4.57 26.20
N LEU A 367 19.10 4.56 26.64
CA LEU A 367 18.76 4.57 28.07
C LEU A 367 19.25 3.30 28.79
N LEU A 368 19.17 2.13 28.13
CA LEU A 368 19.71 0.88 28.66
C LEU A 368 21.24 0.89 28.66
N GLU A 369 21.85 1.38 27.58
CA GLU A 369 23.30 1.49 27.43
C GLU A 369 23.94 2.38 28.51
N ALA A 370 23.34 3.55 28.74
CA ALA A 370 23.75 4.50 29.79
C ALA A 370 23.39 4.05 31.22
N GLY A 371 22.65 2.95 31.40
CA GLY A 371 22.20 2.48 32.71
C GLY A 371 21.14 3.38 33.37
N LEU A 372 20.44 4.21 32.58
CA LEU A 372 19.45 5.18 33.06
C LEU A 372 18.03 4.60 33.15
N ALA A 373 17.82 3.35 32.71
CA ALA A 373 16.51 2.71 32.73
C ALA A 373 15.82 2.69 34.12
N PRO A 374 16.52 2.38 35.24
CA PRO A 374 15.89 2.40 36.56
C PRO A 374 15.35 3.77 36.97
N ALA A 375 16.00 4.86 36.55
CA ALA A 375 15.54 6.23 36.85
C ALA A 375 14.24 6.57 36.11
N VAL A 376 14.04 6.02 34.91
CA VAL A 376 12.81 6.16 34.14
C VAL A 376 11.70 5.29 34.73
N GLU A 377 12.02 4.06 35.12
CA GLU A 377 11.06 3.09 35.67
C GLU A 377 10.60 3.42 37.09
N ALA A 378 11.43 4.12 37.87
CA ALA A 378 11.09 4.58 39.22
C ALA A 378 10.15 5.81 39.25
N GLY A 379 9.86 6.42 38.10
CA GLY A 379 8.90 7.52 38.00
C GLY A 379 7.48 7.02 37.70
N GLU A 380 6.56 7.14 38.66
CA GLU A 380 5.10 7.01 38.46
C GLU A 380 4.57 8.07 37.43
N PRO A 381 3.42 7.86 36.77
CA PRO A 381 3.21 7.93 35.31
C PRO A 381 3.08 9.34 34.69
N GLY A 382 3.80 10.35 35.19
CA GLY A 382 3.90 11.68 34.57
C GLY A 382 4.91 11.74 33.42
N ALA A 383 5.90 10.85 33.39
CA ALA A 383 6.88 10.71 32.30
C ALA A 383 6.38 9.79 31.17
N SER A 384 5.31 9.03 31.41
CA SER A 384 4.58 8.24 30.40
C SER A 384 3.49 9.02 29.66
N ALA A 385 3.26 10.30 29.97
CA ALA A 385 2.26 11.13 29.27
C ALA A 385 2.85 11.89 28.07
N GLY A 386 3.58 11.19 27.21
CA GLY A 386 3.59 11.50 25.79
C GLY A 386 2.63 10.50 25.16
N GLY A 387 1.35 10.87 25.10
CA GLY A 387 0.28 10.03 24.62
C GLY A 387 0.68 9.27 23.36
N SER A 388 0.06 8.11 23.18
CA SER A 388 -0.03 7.39 21.92
C SER A 388 -0.40 8.35 20.78
N VAL A 389 0.57 9.06 20.21
CA VAL A 389 0.40 9.77 18.95
C VAL A 389 0.35 8.67 17.89
N GLY A 390 -0.87 8.13 17.69
CA GLY A 390 -1.17 7.14 16.65
C GLY A 390 -1.99 5.91 17.05
N ALA A 391 -2.55 5.80 18.26
CA ALA A 391 -3.49 4.70 18.56
C ALA A 391 -4.92 5.03 18.13
N SER A 392 -5.18 5.07 16.82
CA SER A 392 -6.50 4.75 16.28
C SER A 392 -6.38 4.07 14.92
N ALA A 393 -6.49 2.73 14.94
CA ALA A 393 -7.25 1.92 13.98
C ALA A 393 -6.97 0.42 14.24
N GLY A 394 -7.77 -0.17 15.13
CA GLY A 394 -8.14 -1.60 15.12
C GLY A 394 -7.05 -2.63 15.39
N GLY A 395 -6.86 -2.96 16.67
CA GLY A 395 -6.14 -4.14 17.12
C GLY A 395 -6.15 -4.26 18.64
N SER A 396 -6.99 -5.15 19.15
CA SER A 396 -7.10 -5.55 20.56
C SER A 396 -5.74 -5.87 21.20
N ALA A 397 -5.40 -5.16 22.28
CA ALA A 397 -5.02 -5.76 23.56
C ALA A 397 -4.99 -4.65 24.62
N GLY A 398 -5.85 -4.77 25.63
CA GLY A 398 -5.70 -4.01 26.87
C GLY A 398 -4.34 -4.29 27.50
N GLY A 399 -3.68 -3.22 27.93
CA GLY A 399 -2.38 -3.27 28.58
C GLY A 399 -2.02 -1.89 29.11
N SER A 400 -2.64 -1.51 30.22
CA SER A 400 -2.24 -0.35 31.01
C SER A 400 -0.83 -0.56 31.58
N VAL A 401 -0.04 0.52 31.60
CA VAL A 401 0.73 0.98 32.78
C VAL A 401 1.85 0.05 33.30
N GLY A 402 3.12 0.54 33.23
CA GLY A 402 4.28 -0.07 33.92
C GLY A 402 5.17 -1.00 33.08
N GLY A 403 5.62 -0.58 31.90
CA GLY A 403 6.55 -1.36 31.06
C GLY A 403 8.02 -0.97 31.27
N SER A 404 8.94 -1.96 31.26
CA SER A 404 10.37 -1.69 31.31
C SER A 404 10.88 -0.96 30.06
N VAL A 405 12.02 -0.27 30.15
CA VAL A 405 12.66 0.38 28.98
C VAL A 405 12.96 -0.63 27.87
N ALA A 406 13.31 -1.87 28.24
CA ALA A 406 13.48 -2.96 27.30
C ALA A 406 12.18 -3.30 26.53
N ALA A 407 11.02 -3.32 27.20
CA ALA A 407 9.74 -3.50 26.52
C ALA A 407 9.43 -2.35 25.54
N SER A 408 9.85 -1.13 25.89
CA SER A 408 9.68 0.05 25.02
C SER A 408 10.48 -0.05 23.71
N VAL A 409 11.67 -0.67 23.73
CA VAL A 409 12.46 -0.96 22.51
C VAL A 409 11.67 -1.86 21.56
N VAL A 410 11.15 -2.98 22.08
CA VAL A 410 10.41 -3.97 21.28
C VAL A 410 9.12 -3.35 20.72
N ALA A 411 8.39 -2.58 21.52
CA ALA A 411 7.19 -1.88 21.09
C ALA A 411 7.51 -0.88 19.96
N ALA A 412 8.51 -0.03 20.15
CA ALA A 412 8.90 0.96 19.15
C ALA A 412 9.34 0.33 17.83
N LEU A 413 10.11 -0.77 17.84
CA LEU A 413 10.50 -1.48 16.62
C LEU A 413 9.31 -2.18 15.96
N THR A 414 8.38 -2.72 16.74
CA THR A 414 7.15 -3.35 16.23
C THR A 414 6.26 -2.33 15.53
N ASP A 415 6.10 -1.15 16.12
CA ASP A 415 5.36 -0.06 15.52
C ASP A 415 6.07 0.47 14.27
N ALA A 416 7.40 0.64 14.32
CA ALA A 416 8.20 1.04 13.16
C ALA A 416 7.99 0.07 12.00
N ARG A 417 8.03 -1.24 12.25
CA ARG A 417 7.78 -2.28 11.25
C ARG A 417 6.36 -2.20 10.69
N THR A 418 5.36 -1.95 11.54
CA THR A 418 3.96 -1.85 11.13
C THR A 418 3.75 -0.67 10.19
N GLU A 419 4.29 0.50 10.55
CA GLU A 419 4.21 1.70 9.72
C GLU A 419 5.07 1.58 8.45
N ALA A 420 6.26 0.99 8.53
CA ALA A 420 7.10 0.71 7.36
C ALA A 420 6.40 -0.19 6.33
N ARG A 421 5.66 -1.21 6.79
CA ARG A 421 4.83 -2.05 5.91
C ARG A 421 3.68 -1.27 5.27
N ARG A 422 3.07 -0.32 5.99
CA ARG A 422 2.02 0.56 5.46
C ARG A 422 2.55 1.54 4.41
N ALA A 423 3.79 2.01 4.57
CA ALA A 423 4.45 2.84 3.57
C ALA A 423 4.70 2.09 2.24
N GLY A 424 4.79 0.75 2.31
CA GLY A 424 4.91 -0.11 1.15
C GLY A 424 6.14 0.21 0.31
N GLU A 425 5.95 0.29 -1.01
CA GLU A 425 7.04 0.40 -1.98
C GLU A 425 7.83 1.72 -1.94
N ARG A 426 7.35 2.73 -1.19
CA ARG A 426 8.10 3.98 -1.01
C ARG A 426 9.28 3.83 -0.07
N LEU A 427 9.28 2.81 0.79
CA LEU A 427 10.46 2.44 1.57
C LEU A 427 11.26 1.38 0.78
N PRO A 428 12.59 1.55 0.61
CA PRO A 428 13.39 0.56 -0.11
C PRO A 428 13.27 -0.83 0.53
N ALA A 429 13.11 -1.87 -0.30
CA ALA A 429 12.95 -3.25 0.16
C ALA A 429 14.06 -3.67 1.15
N ALA A 430 15.32 -3.32 0.87
CA ALA A 430 16.45 -3.60 1.75
C ALA A 430 16.32 -2.95 3.15
N ALA A 431 15.71 -1.76 3.25
CA ALA A 431 15.50 -1.11 4.55
C ALA A 431 14.38 -1.82 5.34
N LEU A 432 13.30 -2.22 4.65
CA LEU A 432 12.23 -3.01 5.24
C LEU A 432 12.72 -4.38 5.70
N GLU A 433 13.47 -5.10 4.87
CA GLU A 433 14.08 -6.40 5.19
C GLU A 433 15.04 -6.28 6.40
N ALA A 434 15.87 -5.24 6.46
CA ALA A 434 16.74 -4.99 7.59
C ALA A 434 15.94 -4.76 8.89
N LEU A 435 14.82 -4.03 8.81
CA LEU A 435 13.92 -3.80 9.94
C LEU A 435 13.20 -5.09 10.35
N GLU A 436 12.70 -5.87 9.40
CA GLU A 436 12.04 -7.15 9.65
C GLU A 436 12.99 -8.16 10.31
N ALA A 437 14.22 -8.27 9.80
CA ALA A 437 15.27 -9.09 10.41
C ALA A 437 15.59 -8.63 11.84
N THR A 438 15.60 -7.32 12.08
CA THR A 438 15.83 -6.75 13.42
C THR A 438 14.70 -7.12 14.37
N CYS A 439 13.44 -6.98 13.95
CA CYS A 439 12.29 -7.38 14.77
C CYS A 439 12.23 -8.90 14.98
N ALA A 440 12.63 -9.71 14.00
CA ALA A 440 12.62 -11.18 14.11
C ALA A 440 13.68 -11.70 15.10
N ALA A 441 14.81 -10.99 15.23
CA ALA A 441 15.85 -11.30 16.21
C ALA A 441 15.47 -10.91 17.65
N LEU A 442 14.38 -10.15 17.85
CA LEU A 442 13.89 -9.78 19.17
C LEU A 442 12.67 -10.65 19.55
N PRO A 443 12.70 -11.35 20.69
CA PRO A 443 11.58 -12.19 21.09
C PRO A 443 10.32 -11.34 21.36
N PRO A 444 9.13 -11.74 20.86
CA PRO A 444 7.88 -11.08 21.20
C PRO A 444 7.54 -11.34 22.68
N GLY A 445 7.34 -10.27 23.47
CA GLY A 445 7.16 -10.35 24.93
C GLY A 445 8.39 -9.83 25.69
N ARG A 446 8.44 -10.03 27.03
CA ARG A 446 9.41 -9.42 27.96
C ARG A 446 10.89 -9.66 27.55
N TRP A 447 11.42 -8.84 26.64
CA TRP A 447 12.84 -8.80 26.28
C TRP A 447 13.64 -8.39 27.52
N ARG A 448 14.41 -9.34 28.05
CA ARG A 448 15.32 -9.14 29.19
C ARG A 448 16.70 -9.67 28.78
N PRO A 449 17.49 -8.86 28.06
CA PRO A 449 18.82 -9.29 27.64
C PRO A 449 19.70 -9.58 28.85
N ARG A 450 20.51 -10.65 28.78
CA ARG A 450 21.50 -10.96 29.82
C ARG A 450 22.56 -9.87 29.95
N ASP A 451 22.94 -9.28 28.81
CA ASP A 451 23.79 -8.09 28.74
C ASP A 451 22.98 -6.94 28.09
N PRO A 452 22.40 -6.04 28.91
CA PRO A 452 21.61 -4.91 28.41
C PRO A 452 22.41 -3.92 27.57
N ARG A 453 23.71 -3.74 27.85
CA ARG A 453 24.55 -2.76 27.12
C ARG A 453 24.88 -3.28 25.74
N ALA A 454 25.36 -4.52 25.62
CA ALA A 454 25.64 -5.12 24.30
C ALA A 454 24.37 -5.23 23.46
N ALA A 455 23.24 -5.60 24.08
CA ALA A 455 21.97 -5.68 23.39
C ALA A 455 21.46 -4.31 22.92
N ALA A 456 21.65 -3.25 23.73
CA ALA A 456 21.35 -1.87 23.34
C ALA A 456 22.22 -1.39 22.18
N ALA A 457 23.54 -1.59 22.24
CA ALA A 457 24.47 -1.23 21.18
C ALA A 457 24.10 -1.92 19.85
N TRP A 458 23.71 -3.20 19.91
CA TRP A 458 23.19 -3.91 18.75
C TRP A 458 21.93 -3.24 18.18
N VAL A 459 20.94 -2.88 19.01
CA VAL A 459 19.73 -2.17 18.54
C VAL A 459 20.07 -0.83 17.89
N CYS A 460 20.97 -0.04 18.49
CA CYS A 460 21.47 1.21 17.93
C CYS A 460 22.11 0.99 16.54
N GLN A 461 22.95 -0.05 16.39
CA GLN A 461 23.56 -0.40 15.11
C GLN A 461 22.50 -0.81 14.06
N ARG A 462 21.51 -1.61 14.45
CA ARG A 462 20.45 -2.07 13.53
C ARG A 462 19.55 -0.93 13.07
N THR A 463 19.14 -0.03 13.96
CA THR A 463 18.33 1.15 13.60
C THR A 463 19.12 2.12 12.71
N ALA A 464 20.42 2.31 12.96
CA ALA A 464 21.31 3.06 12.08
C ALA A 464 21.43 2.42 10.68
N ALA A 465 21.54 1.09 10.59
CA ALA A 465 21.59 0.38 9.31
C ALA A 465 20.29 0.55 8.48
N VAL A 466 19.12 0.48 9.13
CA VAL A 466 17.82 0.72 8.47
C VAL A 466 17.74 2.15 7.93
N THR A 467 18.04 3.14 8.76
CA THR A 467 17.96 4.56 8.37
C THR A 467 19.00 4.95 7.31
N GLY A 468 20.22 4.43 7.41
CA GLY A 468 21.27 4.61 6.39
C GLY A 468 20.91 3.95 5.06
N THR A 469 20.31 2.76 5.08
CA THR A 469 19.82 2.09 3.87
C THR A 469 18.71 2.89 3.19
N ALA A 470 17.77 3.43 3.97
CA ALA A 470 16.73 4.32 3.45
C ALA A 470 17.37 5.59 2.84
N ALA A 471 18.33 6.22 3.53
CA ALA A 471 19.02 7.42 3.04
C ALA A 471 19.77 7.25 1.72
N ALA A 472 20.35 6.07 1.50
CA ALA A 472 21.09 5.75 0.29
C ALA A 472 20.19 5.43 -0.91
N ARG A 473 18.96 4.92 -0.68
CA ARG A 473 18.13 4.32 -1.74
C ARG A 473 16.79 5.01 -1.99
N MET A 474 16.31 5.83 -1.06
CA MET A 474 15.09 6.60 -1.28
C MET A 474 15.30 7.67 -2.36
N ARG A 475 14.29 7.83 -3.21
CA ARG A 475 14.23 8.95 -4.15
C ARG A 475 14.05 10.25 -3.35
N ARG A 476 14.63 11.34 -3.83
CA ARG A 476 14.57 12.66 -3.17
C ARG A 476 13.29 13.40 -3.57
N ASP A 477 12.15 12.81 -3.23
CA ASP A 477 10.80 13.36 -3.41
C ASP A 477 10.12 13.58 -2.04
N ASP A 478 8.83 13.94 -2.02
CA ASP A 478 8.06 14.13 -0.78
C ASP A 478 8.20 12.98 0.22
N ALA A 479 8.30 11.72 -0.25
CA ALA A 479 8.44 10.57 0.64
C ALA A 479 9.74 10.65 1.45
N TRP A 480 10.83 11.11 0.83
CA TRP A 480 12.09 11.38 1.49
C TRP A 480 11.97 12.51 2.51
N LEU A 481 11.27 13.59 2.18
CA LEU A 481 11.06 14.72 3.09
C LEU A 481 10.28 14.31 4.33
N PHE A 482 9.19 13.53 4.18
CA PHE A 482 8.43 13.01 5.33
C PHE A 482 9.24 12.02 6.19
N TRP A 483 10.05 11.17 5.57
CA TRP A 483 10.96 10.28 6.29
C TRP A 483 12.00 11.08 7.09
N GLN A 484 12.65 12.06 6.46
CA GLN A 484 13.63 12.94 7.10
C GLN A 484 13.02 13.79 8.20
N LEU A 485 11.81 14.30 8.00
CA LEU A 485 11.05 15.03 8.99
C LEU A 485 10.73 14.15 10.20
N GLY A 486 10.34 12.89 9.99
CA GLY A 486 10.11 11.90 11.04
C GLY A 486 11.38 11.58 11.84
N LEU A 487 12.52 11.38 11.16
CA LEU A 487 13.80 11.18 11.82
C LEU A 487 14.19 12.41 12.65
N SER A 488 14.09 13.59 12.07
CA SER A 488 14.54 14.84 12.70
C SER A 488 13.69 15.22 13.92
N THR A 489 12.37 15.14 13.79
CA THR A 489 11.45 15.38 14.93
C THR A 489 11.54 14.28 15.99
N GLY A 490 11.66 13.01 15.57
CA GLY A 490 11.86 11.88 16.46
C GLY A 490 13.16 11.98 17.25
N ARG A 491 14.23 12.45 16.61
CA ARG A 491 15.55 12.66 17.22
C ARG A 491 15.55 13.80 18.24
N ALA A 492 14.94 14.94 17.93
CA ALA A 492 14.79 16.02 18.89
C ALA A 492 14.01 15.56 20.15
N ALA A 493 12.92 14.81 19.97
CA ALA A 493 12.18 14.19 21.07
C ALA A 493 13.00 13.12 21.82
N ALA A 494 13.77 12.29 21.11
CA ALA A 494 14.67 11.31 21.72
C ALA A 494 15.71 11.99 22.63
N THR A 495 16.35 13.04 22.14
CA THR A 495 17.31 13.85 22.91
C THR A 495 16.66 14.43 24.17
N ALA A 496 15.45 14.97 24.08
CA ALA A 496 14.71 15.45 25.24
C ALA A 496 14.49 14.35 26.29
N ARG A 497 14.04 13.15 25.88
CA ARG A 497 13.83 12.02 26.82
C ARG A 497 15.12 11.58 27.51
N LEU A 498 16.22 11.51 26.76
CA LEU A 498 17.52 11.14 27.31
C LEU A 498 18.01 12.15 28.37
N LEU A 499 17.89 13.45 28.08
CA LEU A 499 18.25 14.51 29.03
C LEU A 499 17.37 14.49 30.29
N ALA A 500 16.05 14.29 30.13
CA ALA A 500 15.14 14.18 31.27
C ALA A 500 15.48 12.97 32.16
N ALA A 501 15.84 11.83 31.57
CA ALA A 501 16.25 10.64 32.31
C ALA A 501 17.56 10.86 33.07
N ALA A 502 18.57 11.48 32.45
CA ALA A 502 19.83 11.80 33.11
C ALA A 502 19.62 12.81 34.26
N ALA A 503 18.78 13.83 34.06
CA ALA A 503 18.43 14.78 35.12
C ALA A 503 17.77 14.08 36.33
N ALA A 504 16.79 13.20 36.08
CA ALA A 504 16.11 12.44 37.13
C ALA A 504 17.00 11.40 37.84
N ALA A 505 18.00 10.85 37.14
CA ALA A 505 18.99 9.96 37.72
C ALA A 505 19.99 10.70 38.62
N SER A 506 20.43 11.88 38.16
CA SER A 506 21.36 12.77 38.86
C SER A 506 20.73 13.36 40.13
N SER A 507 19.49 13.85 40.07
CA SER A 507 18.79 14.42 41.23
C SER A 507 18.43 13.38 42.29
N GLY A 508 18.18 12.13 41.87
CA GLY A 508 17.81 11.03 42.75
C GLY A 508 19.00 10.27 43.36
N GLY A 509 20.25 10.68 43.08
CA GLY A 509 21.46 9.99 43.56
C GLY A 509 21.63 8.56 43.04
N ARG A 510 20.85 8.14 42.03
CA ARG A 510 20.80 6.77 41.51
C ARG A 510 22.00 6.43 40.62
N THR A 511 22.57 7.45 39.97
CA THR A 511 23.70 7.29 39.05
C THR A 511 24.59 8.52 39.19
N PRO A 512 25.68 8.46 39.98
CA PRO A 512 26.55 9.62 40.27
C PRO A 512 27.07 10.31 39.00
N ASP A 513 27.34 9.52 37.94
CA ASP A 513 27.86 9.99 36.66
C ASP A 513 26.82 9.94 35.52
N ALA A 514 25.54 10.18 35.83
CA ALA A 514 24.44 10.08 34.85
C ALA A 514 24.69 10.88 33.56
N TRP A 515 25.31 12.05 33.67
CA TRP A 515 25.63 12.93 32.54
C TRP A 515 26.75 12.38 31.66
N ALA A 516 27.84 11.89 32.27
CA ALA A 516 28.95 11.25 31.55
C ALA A 516 28.50 9.94 30.89
N ALA A 517 27.71 9.12 31.59
CA ALA A 517 27.14 7.90 31.04
C ALA A 517 26.22 8.17 29.83
N LEU A 518 25.42 9.23 29.89
CA LEU A 518 24.61 9.66 28.75
C LEU A 518 25.49 10.10 27.56
N LEU A 519 26.52 10.90 27.80
CA LEU A 519 27.42 11.38 26.74
C LEU A 519 28.21 10.24 26.09
N GLY A 520 28.69 9.28 26.88
CA GLY A 520 29.34 8.06 26.37
C GLY A 520 28.40 7.21 25.52
N ALA A 521 27.15 7.02 25.94
CA ALA A 521 26.14 6.26 25.19
C ALA A 521 25.67 6.94 23.89
N ARG A 522 26.10 8.17 23.60
CA ARG A 522 25.77 8.88 22.34
C ARG A 522 26.77 8.62 21.21
N GLY A 523 27.92 8.03 21.54
CA GLY A 523 28.94 7.61 20.59
C GLY A 523 30.27 8.33 20.78
N PRO A 524 31.27 8.04 19.91
CA PRO A 524 32.64 8.53 20.08
C PRO A 524 32.74 10.07 20.01
N ASP A 525 31.92 10.73 19.18
CA ASP A 525 31.96 12.18 18.99
C ASP A 525 31.61 12.96 20.27
N THR A 526 30.78 12.38 21.14
CA THR A 526 30.40 12.97 22.44
C THR A 526 31.17 12.37 23.61
N ALA A 527 31.92 11.28 23.39
CA ALA A 527 32.73 10.62 24.41
C ALA A 527 33.90 11.49 24.88
N ALA A 528 34.50 12.28 23.97
CA ALA A 528 35.54 13.23 24.33
C ALA A 528 35.05 14.31 25.34
N ALA A 529 33.75 14.65 25.30
CA ALA A 529 33.13 15.54 26.27
C ALA A 529 32.74 14.83 27.59
N ALA A 530 32.67 13.50 27.58
CA ALA A 530 32.43 12.67 28.76
C ALA A 530 33.71 12.45 29.59
N ASP A 531 34.89 12.47 28.96
CA ASP A 531 36.18 12.22 29.60
C ASP A 531 36.82 13.47 30.25
N GLY A 532 36.24 14.66 30.05
CA GLY A 532 36.71 15.90 30.66
C GLY A 532 36.24 16.08 32.11
N ALA A 533 37.01 16.82 32.92
CA ALA A 533 36.70 17.18 34.32
C ALA A 533 35.40 18.01 34.54
N GLY A 534 34.55 18.12 33.52
CA GLY A 534 33.30 18.89 33.49
C GLY A 534 32.13 18.18 32.81
N ALA A 535 32.12 16.84 32.79
CA ALA A 535 31.04 15.99 32.26
C ALA A 535 29.72 16.07 33.09
N GLY A 536 29.22 17.29 33.29
CA GLY A 536 27.99 17.61 34.00
C GLY A 536 26.87 18.08 33.07
N ALA A 537 25.80 18.60 33.67
CA ALA A 537 24.60 19.06 32.94
C ALA A 537 24.92 20.09 31.83
N ALA A 538 25.85 21.02 32.07
CA ALA A 538 26.23 22.03 31.09
C ALA A 538 26.86 21.45 29.82
N ALA A 539 27.78 20.49 29.96
CA ALA A 539 28.38 19.80 28.81
C ALA A 539 27.33 18.98 28.04
N ALA A 540 26.44 18.28 28.76
CA ALA A 540 25.36 17.54 28.14
C ALA A 540 24.37 18.44 27.39
N VAL A 541 23.98 19.59 27.95
CA VAL A 541 23.12 20.57 27.29
C VAL A 541 23.81 21.15 26.05
N GLN A 542 25.08 21.54 26.16
CA GLN A 542 25.84 22.10 25.04
C GLN A 542 25.89 21.12 23.85
N GLN A 543 26.27 19.87 24.10
CA GLN A 543 26.46 18.86 23.06
C GLN A 543 25.13 18.31 22.52
N LEU A 544 24.16 18.05 23.41
CA LEU A 544 22.93 17.37 23.02
C LEU A 544 21.82 18.33 22.61
N LEU A 545 21.74 19.53 23.17
CA LEU A 545 20.73 20.52 22.76
C LEU A 545 21.27 21.50 21.72
N LEU A 546 22.42 22.12 21.97
CA LEU A 546 22.80 23.38 21.31
C LEU A 546 23.74 23.23 20.10
N ASP A 547 24.50 22.14 20.01
CA ASP A 547 25.47 21.95 18.92
C ASP A 547 24.79 22.00 17.55
N ARG A 548 25.15 22.96 16.70
CA ARG A 548 24.53 23.14 15.37
C ARG A 548 25.06 22.14 14.32
N LEU A 549 26.25 21.62 14.54
CA LEU A 549 26.96 20.76 13.59
C LEU A 549 26.70 19.30 13.87
N HIS A 550 26.49 18.93 15.14
CA HIS A 550 26.29 17.55 15.51
C HIS A 550 24.92 17.02 15.06
N PRO A 551 24.84 16.01 14.17
CA PRO A 551 23.57 15.56 13.58
C PRO A 551 22.56 15.00 14.59
N ARG A 552 23.02 14.65 15.79
CA ARG A 552 22.26 14.08 16.90
C ARG A 552 21.83 15.11 17.95
N SER A 553 22.19 16.39 17.81
CA SER A 553 21.72 17.45 18.69
C SER A 553 20.26 17.85 18.41
N ALA A 554 19.61 18.51 19.37
CA ALA A 554 18.25 19.01 19.19
C ALA A 554 18.20 20.17 18.17
N VAL A 555 19.07 21.17 18.27
CA VAL A 555 19.07 22.33 17.36
C VAL A 555 19.31 21.90 15.91
N HIS A 556 20.27 21.01 15.66
CA HIS A 556 20.52 20.48 14.31
C HIS A 556 19.28 19.75 13.77
N ALA A 557 18.68 18.89 14.58
CA ALA A 557 17.50 18.13 14.20
C ALA A 557 16.28 19.04 13.94
N LEU A 558 16.03 20.05 14.77
CA LEU A 558 14.97 21.03 14.54
C LEU A 558 15.19 21.83 13.26
N ALA A 559 16.43 22.30 13.01
CA ALA A 559 16.76 23.01 11.79
C ALA A 559 16.58 22.13 10.54
N ARG A 560 16.90 20.83 10.61
CA ARG A 560 16.63 19.88 9.53
C ARG A 560 15.13 19.67 9.31
N ALA A 561 14.34 19.57 10.39
CA ALA A 561 12.90 19.45 10.32
C ALA A 561 12.25 20.69 9.68
N GLU A 562 12.67 21.90 10.06
CA GLU A 562 12.21 23.16 9.45
C GLU A 562 12.52 23.23 7.96
N ARG A 563 13.71 22.81 7.52
CA ARG A 563 14.03 22.72 6.08
C ARG A 563 13.10 21.78 5.33
N CYS A 564 12.83 20.59 5.89
CA CYS A 564 11.89 19.65 5.28
C CYS A 564 10.48 20.26 5.19
N LEU A 565 10.01 20.95 6.23
CA LEU A 565 8.70 21.61 6.23
C LEU A 565 8.64 22.78 5.24
N ALA A 566 9.72 23.54 5.04
CA ALA A 566 9.78 24.61 4.05
C ALA A 566 9.69 24.06 2.62
N GLU A 567 10.43 22.98 2.33
CA GLU A 567 10.37 22.28 1.04
C GLU A 567 8.98 21.68 0.78
N LEU A 568 8.37 21.06 1.80
CA LEU A 568 7.01 20.54 1.72
C LEU A 568 5.97 21.68 1.53
N GLY A 569 6.08 22.77 2.30
CA GLY A 569 5.10 23.86 2.32
C GLY A 569 5.01 24.66 1.03
N ALA A 570 6.06 24.67 0.20
CA ALA A 570 6.06 25.36 -1.09
C ALA A 570 5.11 24.72 -2.13
N GLU A 571 4.79 23.42 -1.99
CA GLU A 571 4.12 22.64 -3.04
C GLU A 571 2.73 22.09 -2.65
N GLN A 572 2.20 22.40 -1.45
CA GLN A 572 1.12 21.61 -0.84
C GLN A 572 -0.18 22.35 -0.49
N ALA A 573 -1.34 21.78 -0.86
CA ALA A 573 -2.68 22.22 -0.44
C ALA A 573 -3.05 21.89 1.04
N GLY A 574 -2.04 21.63 1.88
CA GLY A 574 -2.13 21.44 3.33
C GLY A 574 -1.37 22.52 4.12
N ALA A 575 -1.06 23.65 3.48
CA ALA A 575 -0.19 24.72 3.99
C ALA A 575 -0.38 25.02 5.48
N GLY A 576 -1.62 25.15 5.97
CA GLY A 576 -1.86 25.50 7.37
C GLY A 576 -1.35 24.48 8.41
N ALA A 577 -1.27 23.19 8.07
CA ALA A 577 -0.73 22.16 8.97
C ALA A 577 0.80 22.17 9.00
N VAL A 578 1.42 22.31 7.83
CA VAL A 578 2.87 22.44 7.65
C VAL A 578 3.37 23.73 8.28
N GLU A 579 2.62 24.81 8.13
CA GLU A 579 2.91 26.11 8.73
C GLU A 579 2.80 26.07 10.26
N GLU A 580 1.75 25.43 10.82
CA GLU A 580 1.63 25.26 12.26
C GLU A 580 2.76 24.40 12.84
N ALA A 581 3.14 23.31 12.16
CA ALA A 581 4.29 22.52 12.55
C ALA A 581 5.60 23.34 12.49
N SER A 582 5.76 24.15 11.43
CA SER A 582 6.93 25.03 11.27
C SER A 582 7.01 26.06 12.39
N ARG A 583 5.90 26.73 12.73
CA ARG A 583 5.83 27.68 13.85
C ARG A 583 6.23 27.03 15.18
N ARG A 584 5.71 25.83 15.48
CA ARG A 584 5.99 25.10 16.72
C ARG A 584 7.47 24.71 16.82
N LEU A 585 8.05 24.14 15.77
CA LEU A 585 9.44 23.71 15.76
C LEU A 585 10.41 24.91 15.73
N GLY A 586 10.13 25.94 14.94
CA GLY A 586 10.93 27.16 14.88
C GLY A 586 10.94 27.91 16.22
N ARG A 587 9.80 27.98 16.92
CA ARG A 587 9.75 28.52 18.29
C ARG A 587 10.62 27.72 19.24
N ALA A 588 10.53 26.38 19.21
CA ALA A 588 11.34 25.54 20.09
C ALA A 588 12.84 25.68 19.81
N ARG A 589 13.25 25.78 18.54
CA ARG A 589 14.64 26.04 18.17
C ARG A 589 15.11 27.40 18.68
N ALA A 590 14.33 28.45 18.45
CA ALA A 590 14.64 29.80 18.93
C ALA A 590 14.77 29.84 20.47
N GLU A 591 13.85 29.19 21.19
CA GLU A 591 13.92 29.12 22.66
C GLU A 591 15.19 28.41 23.17
N LEU A 592 15.75 27.46 22.42
CA LEU A 592 17.02 26.81 22.75
C LEU A 592 18.22 27.69 22.39
N GLU A 593 18.23 28.29 21.20
CA GLU A 593 19.37 29.06 20.70
C GLU A 593 19.57 30.41 21.39
N TYR A 594 18.49 31.06 21.81
CA TYR A 594 18.54 32.39 22.43
C TYR A 594 18.52 32.35 23.96
N ARG A 595 18.44 31.17 24.59
CA ARG A 595 18.52 31.05 26.05
C ARG A 595 19.97 30.80 26.48
N PRO A 596 20.48 31.51 27.51
CA PRO A 596 21.82 31.27 28.04
C PRO A 596 22.04 29.80 28.43
N LEU A 597 23.25 29.29 28.17
CA LEU A 597 23.65 27.93 28.54
C LEU A 597 23.47 27.66 30.03
N ALA A 598 23.81 28.64 30.88
CA ALA A 598 23.67 28.52 32.34
C ALA A 598 22.22 28.24 32.75
N ASP A 599 21.25 28.93 32.15
CA ASP A 599 19.82 28.78 32.47
C ASP A 599 19.29 27.41 32.01
N LEU A 600 19.75 26.93 30.85
CA LEU A 600 19.39 25.61 30.34
C LEU A 600 20.04 24.50 31.16
N ALA A 601 21.27 24.70 31.64
CA ALA A 601 22.01 23.75 32.47
C ALA A 601 21.50 23.71 33.92
N ALA A 602 20.92 24.80 34.42
CA ALA A 602 20.31 24.87 35.75
C ALA A 602 19.04 24.02 35.86
N ASP A 603 18.24 23.95 34.79
CA ASP A 603 17.04 23.10 34.72
C ASP A 603 16.92 22.38 33.37
N PRO A 604 17.76 21.34 33.15
CA PRO A 604 17.76 20.57 31.90
C PRO A 604 16.47 19.75 31.74
N ALA A 605 15.79 19.39 32.84
CA ALA A 605 14.53 18.67 32.81
C ALA A 605 13.40 19.54 32.23
N ALA A 606 13.28 20.80 32.63
CA ALA A 606 12.29 21.71 32.07
C ALA A 606 12.59 22.05 30.60
N ALA A 607 13.88 22.18 30.23
CA ALA A 607 14.28 22.34 28.83
C ALA A 607 13.85 21.14 27.97
N ALA A 608 14.13 19.93 28.45
CA ALA A 608 13.68 18.69 27.81
C ALA A 608 12.14 18.62 27.69
N GLN A 609 11.39 18.97 28.75
CA GLN A 609 9.94 18.92 28.73
C GLN A 609 9.32 19.92 27.73
N ARG A 610 9.89 21.12 27.59
CA ARG A 610 9.45 22.10 26.56
C ARG A 610 9.70 21.56 25.16
N LEU A 611 10.89 21.04 24.89
CA LEU A 611 11.24 20.44 23.60
C LEU A 611 10.34 19.26 23.26
N GLN A 612 10.12 18.35 24.21
CA GLN A 612 9.23 17.19 24.03
C GLN A 612 7.80 17.61 23.69
N ARG A 613 7.26 18.63 24.38
CA ARG A 613 5.92 19.18 24.09
C ARG A 613 5.85 19.80 22.71
N ALA A 614 6.85 20.57 22.29
CA ALA A 614 6.89 21.17 20.96
C ALA A 614 6.93 20.11 19.85
N CYS A 615 7.79 19.09 19.98
CA CYS A 615 7.86 17.99 19.02
C CYS A 615 6.54 17.19 18.95
N ALA A 616 5.93 16.90 20.11
CA ALA A 616 4.64 16.21 20.16
C ALA A 616 3.53 17.03 19.49
N ALA A 617 3.46 18.34 19.79
CA ALA A 617 2.49 19.23 19.17
C ALA A 617 2.71 19.34 17.66
N ALA A 618 3.95 19.46 17.18
CA ALA A 618 4.24 19.48 15.74
C ALA A 618 3.83 18.17 15.05
N ALA A 619 4.16 17.02 15.63
CA ALA A 619 3.75 15.71 15.12
C ALA A 619 2.22 15.53 15.08
N GLU A 620 1.51 16.06 16.09
CA GLU A 620 0.05 16.04 16.16
C GLU A 620 -0.60 16.95 15.11
N ALA A 621 -0.02 18.13 14.84
CA ALA A 621 -0.47 19.02 13.78
C ALA A 621 -0.36 18.36 12.40
N LEU A 622 0.78 17.72 12.12
CA LEU A 622 1.00 16.93 10.91
C LEU A 622 0.04 15.74 10.84
N THR A 623 -0.16 15.03 11.95
CA THR A 623 -1.01 13.83 11.96
C THR A 623 -2.48 14.14 11.72
N ARG A 624 -3.05 15.11 12.42
CA ARG A 624 -4.49 15.42 12.29
C ARG A 624 -4.89 15.98 10.94
N ARG A 625 -3.97 16.66 10.25
CA ARG A 625 -4.31 17.49 9.08
C ARG A 625 -3.64 17.03 7.79
N CYS A 626 -2.51 16.34 7.85
CA CYS A 626 -1.85 15.76 6.68
C CYS A 626 -2.14 14.26 6.51
N PHE A 627 -2.52 13.52 7.57
CA PHE A 627 -2.71 12.07 7.53
C PHE A 627 -4.15 11.70 7.94
N PRO A 628 -5.07 11.44 7.00
CA PRO A 628 -6.41 11.02 7.37
C PRO A 628 -6.34 9.73 8.20
N ALA A 629 -7.14 9.67 9.28
CA ALA A 629 -7.33 8.41 10.00
C ALA A 629 -7.89 7.37 9.03
N VAL A 630 -7.36 6.14 9.08
CA VAL A 630 -8.00 5.01 8.40
C VAL A 630 -9.37 4.85 9.05
N PRO A 631 -10.50 5.01 8.34
CA PRO A 631 -11.79 4.77 8.95
C PRO A 631 -11.83 3.31 9.40
N GLY A 632 -11.85 3.08 10.72
CA GLY A 632 -12.47 1.86 11.24
C GLY A 632 -13.95 1.92 10.87
N ARG A 633 -14.53 0.78 10.45
CA ARG A 633 -15.95 0.59 10.09
C ARG A 633 -16.78 1.86 10.28
N LEU A 634 -16.94 2.65 9.21
CA LEU A 634 -17.87 3.78 9.24
C LEU A 634 -19.24 3.18 9.55
N ARG A 635 -19.79 3.50 10.73
CA ARG A 635 -21.19 3.26 11.01
C ARG A 635 -21.98 4.33 10.28
N VAL A 636 -23.08 3.94 9.65
CA VAL A 636 -23.99 4.82 8.90
C VAL A 636 -24.44 6.03 9.73
N GLU A 637 -24.42 5.91 11.06
CA GLU A 637 -24.76 6.94 12.05
C GLU A 637 -23.79 8.15 12.06
N GLU A 638 -22.55 8.03 11.58
CA GLU A 638 -21.57 9.15 11.57
C GLU A 638 -21.63 10.03 10.29
N LEU A 639 -22.53 9.70 9.35
CA LEU A 639 -22.70 10.40 8.07
C LEU A 639 -24.03 11.18 7.94
N ALA A 640 -24.77 11.34 9.04
CA ALA A 640 -26.03 12.10 9.11
C ALA A 640 -25.81 13.57 9.50
#